data_AF-G5I949-F1
#
_entry.id   AF-G5I949-F1
#
_cell.length_a   1.000
_cell.length_b   1.000
_cell.length_c   1.000
_cell.angle_alpha   90.00
_cell.angle_beta   90.00
_cell.angle_gamma   90.00
#
_symmetry.space_group_name_H-M   'P 1'
#
loop_
_entity.id
_entity.type
_entity.pdbx_description
1 polymer ?
#
loop_
_entity_poly.entity_id
_entity_poly.type
_entity_poly.pdbx_seq_one_letter_code
_entity_poly.pdbx_strand_id
1 'polypeptide(L)'
;MKRSRLWLLFPILSVFMIIFAFWLSRQEGSYKQTIELSFEPVQDTFTIELQAEEKYMEPHVSHGDAELMWESATGNGKSYLRMKGKLPEHRLGKPVALRIESDSGNRIREMEILSVSGISAAGCHIDVVKDDTWPLYVGFSIALIAAMAVLLAGSFGVIKKRKKFAYALELAEGLRDDPSAGDCFKEGQRYFLAVERMCIVDTLSGMLFVWISVLWVYRRSYSPGWSRAISWFLLAMAAFFIITYFLRIYRNRIMLRPLLCENRPLSASAACLLSGINGIGNMKERAISLHNAAVGLYRSGRVREALTLEDLAWKLAGKHKGAMLCFLHSDLRSACLRCLGEEQAAEREELKLEIMLEETPWLCKNKDIQMRSLSAKIRGLISGGDLEQAEIEGNYYLDRCHNDYHRLPMLAMIAEVKEMLEKPLEAADLRKRLLSYSPENHEVLKAMAYGPCTYSYTRLKAHDFTGIILRAAYVLAVMFFLFQLADGATHSKGQEDSPVYTETEMSSSAGIDNRETTPSALKETASGEPAESLVRKAADFSITYPENWDGLYVEKPLEGGGISVFQKSSFEQNGDGLLFSIRIFNNGDYVNEPDYEILGYDGANVYAMSLPTDVTFLLENEQVQHEYEQMVWDIEPVKYSFRIDSDSARYDGSEFIFPNSSDAALNEANLLNLSAQRLRIAKNEIYARHGRRFTDMELQQYFNSCSWYEGKIEPSEFTDDLLNELEKKNVQLIQKQQERME
;
A
#
# COMPACT_ATOMS: atom_id res chain seq x y z
N MET A 1 11.79 -25.12 -18.53
CA MET A 1 10.85 -24.81 -17.42
C MET A 1 9.46 -24.54 -17.96
N LYS A 2 8.40 -25.05 -17.32
CA LYS A 2 7.02 -24.84 -17.76
C LYS A 2 6.61 -23.38 -17.48
N ARG A 3 5.90 -22.76 -18.43
CA ARG A 3 5.31 -21.42 -18.34
C ARG A 3 3.80 -21.51 -18.25
N SER A 4 3.13 -20.48 -17.75
CA SER A 4 1.67 -20.42 -17.75
C SER A 4 1.08 -20.53 -19.18
N ARG A 5 -0.04 -21.25 -19.34
CA ARG A 5 -0.78 -21.28 -20.60
C ARG A 5 -1.52 -19.95 -20.89
N LEU A 6 -1.69 -19.09 -19.88
CA LEU A 6 -2.31 -17.76 -20.06
C LEU A 6 -1.53 -16.85 -20.99
N TRP A 7 -0.26 -17.17 -21.31
CA TRP A 7 0.48 -16.48 -22.36
C TRP A 7 -0.23 -16.52 -23.72
N LEU A 8 -1.09 -17.51 -23.98
CA LEU A 8 -1.93 -17.59 -25.17
C LEU A 8 -2.99 -16.48 -25.25
N LEU A 9 -3.29 -15.78 -24.15
CA LEU A 9 -4.24 -14.67 -24.17
C LEU A 9 -3.72 -13.45 -24.94
N PHE A 10 -2.39 -13.24 -25.00
CA PHE A 10 -1.81 -12.16 -25.80
C PHE A 10 -2.17 -12.28 -27.30
N PRO A 11 -1.88 -13.40 -28.01
CA PRO A 11 -2.28 -13.52 -29.41
C PRO A 11 -3.79 -13.58 -29.59
N ILE A 12 -4.56 -14.15 -28.64
CA ILE A 12 -6.03 -14.13 -28.70
C ILE A 12 -6.55 -12.68 -28.67
N LEU A 13 -6.04 -11.85 -27.76
CA LEU A 13 -6.41 -10.44 -27.66
C LEU A 13 -6.00 -9.67 -28.93
N SER A 14 -4.81 -9.94 -29.47
CA SER A 14 -4.38 -9.35 -30.75
C SER A 14 -5.33 -9.67 -31.90
N VAL A 15 -5.76 -10.94 -32.04
CA VAL A 15 -6.72 -11.34 -33.08
C VAL A 15 -8.07 -10.65 -32.88
N PHE A 16 -8.55 -10.59 -31.63
CA PHE A 16 -9.77 -9.85 -31.30
C PHE A 16 -9.68 -8.38 -31.71
N MET A 17 -8.58 -7.70 -31.38
CA MET A 17 -8.36 -6.30 -31.77
C MET A 17 -8.31 -6.10 -33.28
N ILE A 18 -7.71 -7.03 -34.03
CA ILE A 18 -7.69 -6.98 -35.51
C ILE A 18 -9.12 -7.09 -36.07
N ILE A 19 -9.87 -8.10 -35.63
CA ILE A 19 -11.24 -8.34 -36.10
C ILE A 19 -12.12 -7.13 -35.76
N PHE A 20 -12.00 -6.59 -34.56
CA PHE A 20 -12.78 -5.44 -34.11
C PHE A 20 -12.41 -4.16 -34.88
N ALA A 21 -11.11 -3.87 -35.05
CA ALA A 21 -10.67 -2.71 -35.82
C ALA A 21 -11.12 -2.80 -37.29
N PHE A 22 -11.07 -4.00 -37.89
CA PHE A 22 -11.59 -4.24 -39.23
C PHE A 22 -13.11 -4.06 -39.31
N TRP A 23 -13.85 -4.61 -38.34
CA TRP A 23 -15.30 -4.41 -38.24
C TRP A 23 -15.66 -2.93 -38.11
N LEU A 24 -14.97 -2.19 -37.22
CA LEU A 24 -15.17 -0.76 -37.02
C LEU A 24 -14.87 0.03 -38.31
N SER A 25 -13.79 -0.31 -39.02
CA SER A 25 -13.44 0.33 -40.31
C SER A 25 -14.52 0.17 -41.38
N ARG A 26 -15.29 -0.92 -41.34
CA ARG A 26 -16.43 -1.14 -42.26
C ARG A 26 -17.70 -0.42 -41.82
N GLN A 27 -17.86 -0.16 -40.52
CA GLN A 27 -18.99 0.59 -39.98
C GLN A 27 -18.81 2.10 -40.23
N GLU A 28 -17.70 2.72 -39.84
CA GLU A 28 -17.54 4.19 -39.90
C GLU A 28 -17.64 4.79 -41.30
N GLY A 29 -17.24 4.06 -42.36
CA GLY A 29 -17.47 4.49 -43.74
C GLY A 29 -18.95 4.60 -44.16
N SER A 30 -19.87 4.20 -43.27
CA SER A 30 -21.31 4.14 -43.50
C SER A 30 -22.14 5.07 -42.60
N TYR A 31 -21.74 5.42 -41.36
CA TYR A 31 -22.71 5.99 -40.37
C TYR A 31 -22.60 7.48 -40.04
N LYS A 32 -21.48 8.16 -40.26
CA LYS A 32 -21.35 9.60 -39.95
C LYS A 32 -20.75 10.38 -41.13
N GLN A 33 -21.46 11.41 -41.55
CA GLN A 33 -20.94 12.41 -42.49
C GLN A 33 -20.91 13.77 -41.83
N THR A 34 -19.77 14.44 -41.97
CA THR A 34 -19.59 15.83 -41.56
C THR A 34 -19.63 16.70 -42.80
N ILE A 35 -20.50 17.69 -42.79
CA ILE A 35 -20.62 18.66 -43.87
C ILE A 35 -20.22 20.01 -43.31
N GLU A 36 -19.30 20.69 -43.98
CA GLU A 36 -18.87 22.04 -43.62
C GLU A 36 -19.52 23.04 -44.57
N LEU A 37 -20.33 23.93 -44.01
CA LEU A 37 -21.01 25.00 -44.73
C LEU A 37 -20.33 26.32 -44.39
N SER A 38 -19.63 26.90 -45.37
CA SER A 38 -18.89 28.15 -45.22
C SER A 38 -19.64 29.31 -45.85
N PHE A 39 -19.82 30.42 -45.13
CA PHE A 39 -20.48 31.61 -45.64
C PHE A 39 -20.00 32.94 -45.05
N GLU A 40 -20.18 34.04 -45.78
CA GLU A 40 -19.89 35.40 -45.31
C GLU A 40 -21.19 36.14 -44.96
N PRO A 41 -21.43 36.47 -43.66
CA PRO A 41 -22.61 37.16 -43.20
C PRO A 41 -22.53 38.66 -43.54
N VAL A 42 -23.63 39.20 -44.06
CA VAL A 42 -23.81 40.62 -44.39
C VAL A 42 -24.73 41.32 -43.38
N GLN A 43 -25.50 40.53 -42.61
CA GLN A 43 -26.39 40.99 -41.53
C GLN A 43 -26.05 40.25 -40.23
N ASP A 44 -26.44 40.84 -39.10
CA ASP A 44 -26.28 40.29 -37.75
C ASP A 44 -27.12 39.02 -37.53
N THR A 45 -28.14 38.82 -38.36
CA THR A 45 -28.98 37.63 -38.40
C THR A 45 -28.94 36.97 -39.76
N PHE A 46 -28.97 35.64 -39.79
CA PHE A 46 -28.99 34.87 -41.03
C PHE A 46 -30.00 33.72 -40.95
N THR A 47 -30.51 33.32 -42.11
CA THR A 47 -31.33 32.09 -42.27
C THR A 47 -30.78 31.28 -43.43
N ILE A 48 -30.65 29.96 -43.24
CA ILE A 48 -30.20 29.01 -44.26
C ILE A 48 -31.18 27.84 -44.26
N GLU A 49 -31.73 27.53 -45.43
CA GLU A 49 -32.58 26.37 -45.66
C GLU A 49 -31.86 25.36 -46.55
N LEU A 50 -31.76 24.13 -46.06
CA LEU A 50 -31.05 23.03 -46.70
C LEU A 50 -31.99 21.86 -46.94
N GLN A 51 -31.75 21.15 -48.03
CA GLN A 51 -32.41 19.89 -48.36
C GLN A 51 -31.37 18.80 -48.59
N ALA A 52 -31.59 17.62 -48.01
CA ALA A 52 -30.76 16.44 -48.26
C ALA A 52 -31.64 15.20 -48.47
N GLU A 53 -31.15 14.25 -49.28
CA GLU A 53 -31.78 12.92 -49.41
C GLU A 53 -31.39 12.03 -48.21
N GLU A 54 -32.39 11.60 -47.43
CA GLU A 54 -32.35 10.78 -46.20
C GLU A 54 -31.76 11.37 -44.88
N LYS A 55 -32.69 11.60 -43.91
CA LYS A 55 -32.67 11.63 -42.42
C LYS A 55 -31.75 12.59 -41.62
N TYR A 56 -32.08 12.66 -40.31
CA TYR A 56 -31.81 13.70 -39.30
C TYR A 56 -30.44 14.40 -39.43
N MET A 57 -30.49 15.74 -39.45
CA MET A 57 -29.33 16.61 -39.54
C MET A 57 -29.30 17.52 -38.32
N GLU A 58 -28.16 17.57 -37.64
CA GLU A 58 -27.97 18.44 -36.50
C GLU A 58 -26.82 19.42 -36.78
N PRO A 59 -27.08 20.74 -36.80
CA PRO A 59 -26.08 21.74 -37.06
C PRO A 59 -25.37 22.20 -35.78
N HIS A 60 -24.07 22.40 -35.89
CA HIS A 60 -23.19 22.87 -34.85
C HIS A 60 -22.29 24.00 -35.38
N VAL A 61 -22.11 25.05 -34.58
CA VAL A 61 -21.24 26.17 -34.94
C VAL A 61 -19.79 25.76 -34.68
N SER A 62 -18.95 25.76 -35.71
CA SER A 62 -17.53 25.37 -35.54
C SER A 62 -16.71 26.39 -34.74
N HIS A 63 -17.15 27.66 -34.73
CA HIS A 63 -16.50 28.77 -34.03
C HIS A 63 -17.54 29.50 -33.16
N GLY A 64 -17.48 29.28 -31.84
CA GLY A 64 -18.55 29.48 -30.85
C GLY A 64 -19.01 30.91 -30.54
N ASP A 65 -19.18 31.77 -31.54
CA ASP A 65 -19.67 33.14 -31.35
C ASP A 65 -21.12 33.33 -31.82
N ALA A 66 -21.78 32.29 -32.37
CA ALA A 66 -23.12 32.39 -32.94
C ALA A 66 -24.19 31.70 -32.07
N GLU A 67 -25.30 32.39 -31.82
CA GLU A 67 -26.52 31.77 -31.27
C GLU A 67 -27.28 31.12 -32.42
N LEU A 68 -27.49 29.81 -32.38
CA LEU A 68 -28.12 29.03 -33.44
C LEU A 68 -29.43 28.41 -32.96
N MET A 69 -30.51 28.66 -33.70
CA MET A 69 -31.76 27.91 -33.61
C MET A 69 -32.00 27.17 -34.92
N TRP A 70 -32.54 25.96 -34.86
CA TRP A 70 -32.81 25.20 -36.06
C TRP A 70 -34.05 24.33 -35.91
N GLU A 71 -34.68 24.04 -37.04
CA GLU A 71 -35.83 23.16 -37.17
C GLU A 71 -35.50 22.12 -38.24
N SER A 72 -35.84 20.86 -37.99
CA SER A 72 -35.76 19.82 -39.00
C SER A 72 -37.12 19.20 -39.27
N ALA A 73 -37.37 18.85 -40.54
CA ALA A 73 -38.57 18.14 -40.97
C ALA A 73 -38.20 17.02 -41.94
N THR A 74 -38.97 15.94 -41.93
CA THR A 74 -38.78 14.80 -42.86
C THR A 74 -40.05 14.57 -43.67
N GLY A 75 -39.94 14.45 -44.99
CA GLY A 75 -41.07 14.22 -45.89
C GLY A 75 -40.61 13.71 -47.27
N ASN A 76 -41.33 12.72 -47.83
CA ASN A 76 -41.04 12.13 -49.15
C ASN A 76 -39.58 11.64 -49.36
N GLY A 77 -38.95 11.09 -48.32
CA GLY A 77 -37.56 10.61 -48.39
C GLY A 77 -36.49 11.72 -48.34
N LYS A 78 -36.91 12.98 -48.22
CA LYS A 78 -36.01 14.14 -48.08
C LYS A 78 -36.12 14.76 -46.69
N SER A 79 -34.99 15.21 -46.17
CA SER A 79 -34.88 15.96 -44.92
C SER A 79 -34.66 17.43 -45.22
N TYR A 80 -35.37 18.28 -44.49
CA TYR A 80 -35.24 19.73 -44.56
C TYR A 80 -34.65 20.22 -43.25
N LEU A 81 -33.64 21.08 -43.35
CA LEU A 81 -33.03 21.74 -42.20
C LEU A 81 -33.12 23.25 -42.40
N ARG A 82 -33.83 23.93 -41.51
CA ARG A 82 -33.88 25.40 -41.46
C ARG A 82 -33.08 25.86 -40.27
N MET A 83 -32.03 26.64 -40.51
CA MET A 83 -31.17 27.20 -39.48
C MET A 83 -31.34 28.71 -39.45
N LYS A 84 -31.46 29.26 -38.24
CA LYS A 84 -31.47 30.69 -37.97
C LYS A 84 -30.37 31.00 -36.97
N GLY A 85 -29.49 31.92 -37.28
CA GLY A 85 -28.41 32.29 -36.39
C GLY A 85 -28.28 33.78 -36.19
N LYS A 86 -27.79 34.17 -35.01
CA LYS A 86 -27.39 35.54 -34.69
C LYS A 86 -25.89 35.59 -34.43
N LEU A 87 -25.22 36.54 -35.07
CA LEU A 87 -23.77 36.76 -34.99
C LEU A 87 -23.47 38.13 -34.38
N PRO A 88 -22.40 38.26 -33.58
CA PRO A 88 -21.90 39.54 -33.11
C PRO A 88 -21.42 40.42 -34.28
N GLU A 89 -21.60 41.74 -34.17
CA GLU A 89 -21.24 42.70 -35.23
C GLU A 89 -19.78 42.58 -35.74
N HIS A 90 -18.84 42.18 -34.87
CA HIS A 90 -17.42 42.02 -35.23
C HIS A 90 -17.13 40.83 -36.18
N ARG A 91 -18.12 39.97 -36.43
CA ARG A 91 -18.08 38.84 -37.37
C ARG A 91 -18.66 39.16 -38.75
N LEU A 92 -19.29 40.32 -38.93
CA LEU A 92 -19.83 40.76 -40.23
C LEU A 92 -18.70 40.87 -41.27
N GLY A 93 -18.93 40.34 -42.47
CA GLY A 93 -17.96 40.32 -43.57
C GLY A 93 -16.76 39.39 -43.38
N LYS A 94 -16.75 38.52 -42.35
CA LYS A 94 -15.74 37.46 -42.18
C LYS A 94 -16.36 36.09 -42.42
N PRO A 95 -15.64 35.14 -43.03
CA PRO A 95 -16.16 33.79 -43.23
C PRO A 95 -16.53 33.11 -41.90
N VAL A 96 -17.69 32.48 -41.90
CA VAL A 96 -18.26 31.67 -40.83
C VAL A 96 -18.46 30.26 -41.37
N ALA A 97 -17.98 29.27 -40.63
CA ALA A 97 -18.18 27.87 -40.94
C ALA A 97 -19.18 27.25 -39.94
N LEU A 98 -20.24 26.66 -40.47
CA LEU A 98 -21.16 25.78 -39.76
C LEU A 98 -20.84 24.35 -40.11
N ARG A 99 -20.84 23.48 -39.10
CA ARG A 99 -20.67 22.04 -39.27
C ARG A 99 -22.03 21.38 -39.12
N ILE A 100 -22.41 20.53 -40.06
CA ILE A 100 -23.66 19.77 -40.01
C ILE A 100 -23.27 18.30 -39.91
N GLU A 101 -23.76 17.63 -38.87
CA GLU A 101 -23.57 16.21 -38.67
C GLU A 101 -24.84 15.45 -39.08
N SER A 102 -24.65 14.34 -39.80
CA SER A 102 -25.71 13.37 -40.10
C SER A 102 -25.33 12.00 -39.57
N ASP A 103 -26.24 11.38 -38.80
CA ASP A 103 -26.13 10.03 -38.23
C ASP A 103 -26.96 9.05 -39.08
N SER A 104 -26.57 8.87 -40.33
CA SER A 104 -27.26 7.95 -41.23
C SER A 104 -26.27 6.90 -41.75
N GLY A 105 -26.64 5.62 -41.62
CA GLY A 105 -25.89 4.46 -42.14
C GLY A 105 -25.69 4.42 -43.67
N ASN A 106 -26.17 5.45 -44.37
CA ASN A 106 -26.10 5.66 -45.81
C ASN A 106 -25.44 7.02 -46.10
N ARG A 107 -24.65 7.13 -47.17
CA ARG A 107 -24.04 8.40 -47.59
C ARG A 107 -25.12 9.38 -48.10
N ILE A 108 -25.18 10.60 -47.55
CA ILE A 108 -25.81 11.77 -48.20
C ILE A 108 -25.16 11.91 -49.58
N ARG A 109 -25.96 11.75 -50.63
CA ARG A 109 -25.50 11.77 -52.01
C ARG A 109 -25.47 13.19 -52.57
N GLU A 110 -26.50 13.97 -52.23
CA GLU A 110 -26.69 15.35 -52.70
C GLU A 110 -27.31 16.19 -51.57
N MET A 111 -26.77 17.39 -51.36
CA MET A 111 -27.27 18.39 -50.42
C MET A 111 -27.37 19.72 -51.14
N GLU A 112 -28.54 20.34 -51.09
CA GLU A 112 -28.85 21.55 -51.85
C GLU A 112 -29.27 22.68 -50.90
N ILE A 113 -28.82 23.90 -51.23
CA ILE A 113 -29.24 25.13 -50.57
C ILE A 113 -30.55 25.59 -51.24
N LEU A 114 -31.64 25.59 -50.48
CA LEU A 114 -32.94 26.05 -50.96
C LEU A 114 -33.07 27.57 -50.91
N SER A 115 -32.63 28.17 -49.80
CA SER A 115 -32.66 29.62 -49.63
C SER A 115 -31.62 30.08 -48.60
N VAL A 116 -31.12 31.30 -48.80
CA VAL A 116 -30.20 31.99 -47.88
C VAL A 116 -30.63 33.44 -47.71
N SER A 117 -30.62 33.94 -46.48
CA SER A 117 -30.87 35.36 -46.16
C SER A 117 -29.84 35.88 -45.15
N GLY A 118 -29.43 37.14 -45.30
CA GLY A 118 -28.41 37.77 -44.45
C GLY A 118 -26.96 37.38 -44.80
N ILE A 119 -26.75 36.76 -45.97
CA ILE A 119 -25.48 36.20 -46.46
C ILE A 119 -25.17 36.78 -47.84
N SER A 120 -23.88 36.92 -48.19
CA SER A 120 -23.43 37.40 -49.51
C SER A 120 -23.88 36.47 -50.65
N ALA A 121 -24.30 37.05 -51.79
CA ALA A 121 -24.85 36.33 -52.95
C ALA A 121 -23.87 35.34 -53.61
N ALA A 122 -22.57 35.47 -53.36
CA ALA A 122 -21.52 34.57 -53.83
C ALA A 122 -20.90 33.71 -52.72
N GLY A 123 -21.41 33.80 -51.48
CA GLY A 123 -20.65 33.46 -50.29
C GLY A 123 -20.85 32.06 -49.70
N CYS A 124 -21.88 31.30 -50.08
CA CYS A 124 -22.22 30.05 -49.39
C CYS A 124 -21.71 28.80 -50.14
N HIS A 125 -20.83 28.03 -49.51
CA HIS A 125 -20.24 26.81 -50.07
C HIS A 125 -20.47 25.61 -49.14
N ILE A 126 -20.78 24.46 -49.73
CA ILE A 126 -20.93 23.18 -49.03
C ILE A 126 -19.74 22.30 -49.41
N ASP A 127 -18.91 21.98 -48.42
CA ASP A 127 -17.84 21.00 -48.55
C ASP A 127 -18.21 19.74 -47.76
N VAL A 128 -18.26 18.60 -48.45
CA VAL A 128 -18.46 17.30 -47.80
C VAL A 128 -17.11 16.84 -47.26
N VAL A 129 -16.94 16.90 -45.94
CA VAL A 129 -15.73 16.42 -45.27
C VAL A 129 -15.87 14.91 -45.07
N LYS A 130 -15.13 14.14 -45.86
CA LYS A 130 -15.09 12.68 -45.70
C LYS A 130 -14.32 12.34 -44.43
N ASP A 131 -15.00 11.72 -43.47
CA ASP A 131 -14.40 11.28 -42.22
C ASP A 131 -13.60 9.98 -42.44
N ASP A 132 -12.40 10.08 -43.03
CA ASP A 132 -11.51 8.95 -43.32
C ASP A 132 -10.61 8.60 -42.12
N THR A 133 -11.24 8.31 -40.97
CA THR A 133 -10.55 8.18 -39.68
C THR A 133 -10.22 6.73 -39.30
N TRP A 134 -10.81 5.76 -40.00
CA TRP A 134 -10.53 4.33 -39.86
C TRP A 134 -9.02 3.95 -39.84
N PRO A 135 -8.10 4.61 -40.60
CA PRO A 135 -6.68 4.26 -40.59
C PRO A 135 -6.00 4.51 -39.24
N LEU A 136 -6.50 5.47 -38.44
CA LEU A 136 -5.92 5.81 -37.14
C LEU A 136 -6.19 4.71 -36.10
N TYR A 137 -7.41 4.19 -36.05
CA TYR A 137 -7.75 3.08 -35.15
C TYR A 137 -7.00 1.80 -35.53
N VAL A 138 -6.89 1.52 -36.83
CA VAL A 138 -6.11 0.39 -37.34
C VAL A 138 -4.64 0.57 -37.00
N GLY A 139 -4.07 1.76 -37.23
CA GLY A 139 -2.68 2.08 -36.88
C GLY A 139 -2.39 1.92 -35.39
N PHE A 140 -3.26 2.44 -34.51
CA PHE A 140 -3.10 2.30 -33.06
C PHE A 140 -3.23 0.84 -32.61
N SER A 141 -4.20 0.10 -33.16
CA SER A 141 -4.37 -1.33 -32.88
C SER A 141 -3.12 -2.12 -33.28
N ILE A 142 -2.56 -1.86 -34.47
CA ILE A 142 -1.32 -2.46 -34.94
C ILE A 142 -0.15 -2.12 -34.00
N ALA A 143 -0.04 -0.87 -33.55
CA ALA A 143 1.02 -0.46 -32.63
C ALA A 143 0.94 -1.22 -31.28
N LEU A 144 -0.26 -1.38 -30.71
CA LEU A 144 -0.44 -2.13 -29.48
C LEU A 144 -0.17 -3.63 -29.67
N ILE A 145 -0.59 -4.19 -30.80
CA ILE A 145 -0.28 -5.58 -31.18
C ILE A 145 1.23 -5.78 -31.31
N ALA A 146 1.93 -4.83 -31.94
CA ALA A 146 3.39 -4.86 -32.03
C ALA A 146 4.03 -4.79 -30.64
N ALA A 147 3.54 -3.95 -29.74
CA ALA A 147 4.01 -3.89 -28.35
C ALA A 147 3.81 -5.23 -27.61
N MET A 148 2.64 -5.86 -27.75
CA MET A 148 2.37 -7.20 -27.21
C MET A 148 3.31 -8.26 -27.80
N ALA A 149 3.54 -8.23 -29.11
CA ALA A 149 4.47 -9.14 -29.78
C ALA A 149 5.91 -8.96 -29.27
N VAL A 150 6.35 -7.73 -28.98
CA VAL A 150 7.65 -7.45 -28.38
C VAL A 150 7.74 -8.01 -26.96
N LEU A 151 6.70 -7.86 -26.13
CA LEU A 151 6.67 -8.45 -24.78
C LEU A 151 6.74 -9.98 -24.82
N LEU A 152 5.98 -10.62 -25.72
CA LEU A 152 6.05 -12.06 -25.98
C LEU A 152 7.46 -12.48 -26.42
N ALA A 153 8.01 -11.83 -27.43
CA ALA A 153 9.34 -12.13 -27.95
C ALA A 153 10.42 -11.94 -26.88
N GLY A 154 10.33 -10.91 -26.04
CA GLY A 154 11.25 -10.69 -24.92
C GLY A 154 11.13 -11.74 -23.81
N SER A 155 9.95 -12.33 -23.63
CA SER A 155 9.68 -13.35 -22.61
C SER A 155 10.14 -14.75 -23.05
N PHE A 156 10.03 -15.05 -24.35
CA PHE A 156 10.37 -16.33 -24.96
C PHE A 156 11.68 -16.35 -25.75
N GLY A 157 12.34 -15.19 -25.95
CA GLY A 157 13.57 -15.07 -26.73
C GLY A 157 14.74 -15.85 -26.13
N VAL A 158 14.96 -17.08 -26.63
CA VAL A 158 15.84 -18.08 -26.02
C VAL A 158 17.32 -17.68 -26.05
N ILE A 159 17.82 -17.18 -27.18
CA ILE A 159 19.27 -16.99 -27.40
C ILE A 159 19.84 -15.85 -26.54
N LYS A 160 19.24 -14.65 -26.60
CA LYS A 160 19.68 -13.49 -25.80
C LYS A 160 19.53 -13.74 -24.30
N LYS A 161 18.52 -14.52 -23.91
CA LYS A 161 18.24 -14.88 -22.52
C LYS A 161 19.25 -15.88 -21.97
N ARG A 162 19.59 -16.94 -22.72
CA ARG A 162 20.62 -17.92 -22.31
C ARG A 162 21.97 -17.27 -22.04
N LYS A 163 22.41 -16.31 -22.87
CA LYS A 163 23.70 -15.63 -22.67
C LYS A 163 23.68 -14.69 -21.45
N LYS A 164 22.58 -13.95 -21.22
CA LYS A 164 22.49 -12.97 -20.13
C LYS A 164 22.24 -13.59 -18.75
N PHE A 165 21.52 -14.71 -18.70
CA PHE A 165 21.09 -15.37 -17.48
C PHE A 165 21.71 -16.77 -17.33
N ALA A 166 22.87 -17.03 -17.94
CA ALA A 166 23.49 -18.34 -18.00
C ALA A 166 23.61 -18.99 -16.61
N TYR A 167 24.27 -18.28 -15.68
CA TYR A 167 24.44 -18.74 -14.30
C TYR A 167 23.10 -18.95 -13.57
N ALA A 168 22.16 -18.00 -13.67
CA ALA A 168 20.85 -18.13 -13.03
C ALA A 168 20.05 -19.33 -13.58
N LEU A 169 20.17 -19.63 -14.87
CA LEU A 169 19.53 -20.80 -15.49
C LEU A 169 20.15 -22.10 -14.98
N GLU A 170 21.48 -22.19 -14.96
CA GLU A 170 22.23 -23.33 -14.43
C GLU A 170 21.89 -23.58 -12.96
N LEU A 171 21.90 -22.53 -12.14
CA LEU A 171 21.52 -22.60 -10.73
C LEU A 171 20.07 -23.09 -10.55
N ALA A 172 19.14 -22.62 -11.39
CA ALA A 172 17.76 -23.06 -11.30
C ALA A 172 17.55 -24.51 -11.75
N GLU A 173 18.41 -25.05 -12.62
CA GLU A 173 18.44 -26.47 -12.97
C GLU A 173 19.07 -27.28 -11.82
N GLY A 174 20.17 -26.80 -11.25
CA GLY A 174 20.82 -27.38 -10.07
C GLY A 174 19.85 -27.51 -8.88
N LEU A 175 19.16 -26.43 -8.50
CA LEU A 175 18.18 -26.44 -7.41
C LEU A 175 16.99 -27.39 -7.66
N ARG A 176 16.59 -27.57 -8.92
CA ARG A 176 15.50 -28.48 -9.29
C ARG A 176 15.91 -29.94 -9.12
N ASP A 177 17.14 -30.24 -9.50
CA ASP A 177 17.65 -31.61 -9.60
C ASP A 177 18.35 -32.05 -8.29
N ASP A 178 18.60 -31.11 -7.37
CA ASP A 178 19.12 -31.36 -6.03
C ASP A 178 18.08 -32.04 -5.10
N PRO A 179 18.37 -33.21 -4.52
CA PRO A 179 17.46 -33.93 -3.62
C PRO A 179 17.02 -33.13 -2.38
N SER A 180 17.88 -32.25 -1.87
CA SER A 180 17.61 -31.43 -0.68
C SER A 180 16.79 -30.18 -0.98
N ALA A 181 16.83 -29.69 -2.23
CA ALA A 181 16.16 -28.45 -2.64
C ALA A 181 14.97 -28.66 -3.59
N GLY A 182 14.85 -29.82 -4.21
CA GLY A 182 13.93 -30.06 -5.32
C GLY A 182 12.46 -29.85 -4.97
N ASP A 183 12.03 -30.19 -3.75
CA ASP A 183 10.65 -29.96 -3.32
C ASP A 183 10.37 -28.48 -3.01
N CYS A 184 11.30 -27.78 -2.37
CA CYS A 184 11.26 -26.33 -2.20
C CYS A 184 11.24 -25.61 -3.55
N PHE A 185 12.03 -26.10 -4.52
CA PHE A 185 12.05 -25.58 -5.88
C PHE A 185 10.69 -25.78 -6.58
N LYS A 186 10.07 -26.96 -6.46
CA LYS A 186 8.73 -27.21 -7.02
C LYS A 186 7.69 -26.29 -6.39
N GLU A 187 7.78 -26.03 -5.09
CA GLU A 187 6.86 -25.14 -4.39
C GLU A 187 7.05 -23.68 -4.83
N GLY A 188 8.29 -23.19 -4.85
CA GLY A 188 8.63 -21.88 -5.40
C GLY A 188 8.22 -21.71 -6.86
N GLN A 189 8.33 -22.77 -7.68
CA GLN A 189 7.84 -22.76 -9.05
C GLN A 189 6.32 -22.62 -9.14
N ARG A 190 5.55 -23.33 -8.30
CA ARG A 190 4.09 -23.17 -8.24
C ARG A 190 3.71 -21.75 -7.85
N TYR A 191 4.41 -21.21 -6.85
CA TYR A 191 4.20 -19.84 -6.39
C TYR A 191 4.49 -18.82 -7.49
N PHE A 192 5.65 -18.94 -8.14
CA PHE A 192 6.00 -18.13 -9.30
C PHE A 192 4.95 -18.20 -10.40
N LEU A 193 4.47 -19.40 -10.74
CA LEU A 193 3.44 -19.57 -11.77
C LEU A 193 2.11 -18.91 -11.39
N ALA A 194 1.76 -18.87 -10.09
CA ALA A 194 0.57 -18.16 -9.63
C ALA A 194 0.74 -16.65 -9.84
N VAL A 195 1.86 -16.07 -9.42
CA VAL A 195 2.12 -14.64 -9.58
C VAL A 195 2.32 -14.24 -11.05
N GLU A 196 2.91 -15.13 -11.86
CA GLU A 196 3.01 -14.95 -13.31
C GLU A 196 1.63 -14.77 -13.94
N ARG A 197 0.64 -15.59 -13.54
CA ARG A 197 -0.73 -15.48 -14.06
C ARG A 197 -1.34 -14.12 -13.73
N MET A 198 -1.17 -13.64 -12.50
CA MET A 198 -1.63 -12.31 -12.08
C MET A 198 -1.02 -11.23 -12.98
N CYS A 199 0.30 -11.28 -13.18
CA CYS A 199 1.02 -10.33 -14.02
C CYS A 199 0.53 -10.33 -15.48
N ILE A 200 0.23 -11.51 -16.05
CA ILE A 200 -0.32 -11.62 -17.40
C ILE A 200 -1.69 -10.96 -17.47
N VAL A 201 -2.57 -11.26 -16.52
CA VAL A 201 -3.93 -10.68 -16.47
C VAL A 201 -3.86 -9.16 -16.33
N ASP A 202 -3.06 -8.64 -15.39
CA ASP A 202 -2.91 -7.19 -15.18
C ASP A 202 -2.40 -6.48 -16.43
N THR A 203 -1.42 -7.08 -17.13
CA THR A 203 -0.84 -6.50 -18.34
C THR A 203 -1.87 -6.45 -19.47
N LEU A 204 -2.63 -7.54 -19.68
CA LEU A 204 -3.65 -7.61 -20.72
C LEU A 204 -4.83 -6.69 -20.44
N SER A 205 -5.28 -6.63 -19.19
CA SER A 205 -6.33 -5.70 -18.76
C SER A 205 -5.90 -4.24 -19.00
N GLY A 206 -4.66 -3.89 -18.65
CA GLY A 206 -4.16 -2.54 -18.90
C GLY A 206 -4.02 -2.19 -20.38
N MET A 207 -3.60 -3.15 -21.21
CA MET A 207 -3.57 -2.96 -22.66
C MET A 207 -4.96 -2.78 -23.26
N LEU A 208 -5.92 -3.59 -22.83
CA LEU A 208 -7.32 -3.47 -23.21
C LEU A 208 -7.89 -2.11 -22.79
N PHE A 209 -7.52 -1.61 -21.59
CA PHE A 209 -7.90 -0.27 -21.13
C PHE A 209 -7.48 0.81 -22.10
N VAL A 210 -6.17 0.84 -22.38
CA VAL A 210 -5.53 1.88 -23.17
C VAL A 210 -6.13 1.87 -24.57
N TRP A 211 -6.37 0.67 -25.11
CA TRP A 211 -7.04 0.52 -26.39
C TRP A 211 -8.45 1.08 -26.40
N ILE A 212 -9.34 0.62 -25.52
CA ILE A 212 -10.73 1.08 -25.46
C ILE A 212 -10.79 2.59 -25.20
N SER A 213 -9.93 3.12 -24.33
CA SER A 213 -9.92 4.54 -23.96
C SER A 213 -9.49 5.44 -25.11
N VAL A 214 -8.50 5.02 -25.92
CA VAL A 214 -8.10 5.76 -27.12
C VAL A 214 -9.21 5.76 -28.17
N LEU A 215 -9.86 4.60 -28.40
CA LEU A 215 -11.02 4.51 -29.29
C LEU A 215 -12.16 5.45 -28.80
N TRP A 216 -12.37 5.50 -27.49
CA TRP A 216 -13.41 6.32 -26.85
C TRP A 216 -13.21 7.82 -27.04
N VAL A 217 -12.04 8.35 -26.66
CA VAL A 217 -11.73 9.78 -26.80
C VAL A 217 -11.88 10.19 -28.24
N TYR A 218 -11.29 9.42 -29.14
CA TYR A 218 -11.26 9.75 -30.54
C TYR A 218 -12.68 9.85 -31.12
N ARG A 219 -13.58 8.90 -30.80
CA ARG A 219 -14.99 8.97 -31.19
C ARG A 219 -15.70 10.22 -30.65
N ARG A 220 -15.30 10.74 -29.49
CA ARG A 220 -15.92 11.91 -28.84
C ARG A 220 -15.29 13.25 -29.24
N SER A 221 -14.07 13.25 -29.76
CA SER A 221 -13.36 14.43 -30.28
C SER A 221 -14.12 15.16 -31.39
N TYR A 222 -15.04 14.47 -32.06
CA TYR A 222 -15.85 15.03 -33.15
C TYR A 222 -17.18 15.62 -32.69
N SER A 223 -17.55 15.51 -31.42
CA SER A 223 -18.86 15.94 -30.92
C SER A 223 -18.83 17.24 -30.09
N PRO A 224 -19.95 17.99 -30.01
CA PRO A 224 -20.05 19.16 -29.13
C PRO A 224 -19.74 18.78 -27.67
N GLY A 225 -18.86 19.56 -27.02
CA GLY A 225 -18.41 19.27 -25.65
C GLY A 225 -17.22 18.29 -25.53
N TRP A 226 -16.49 18.04 -26.62
CA TRP A 226 -15.28 17.20 -26.65
C TRP A 226 -14.25 17.52 -25.54
N SER A 227 -14.15 18.78 -25.12
CA SER A 227 -13.28 19.21 -24.01
C SER A 227 -13.58 18.47 -22.70
N ARG A 228 -14.86 18.25 -22.37
CA ARG A 228 -15.27 17.48 -21.18
C ARG A 228 -14.87 16.01 -21.29
N ALA A 229 -14.97 15.43 -22.49
CA ALA A 229 -14.58 14.05 -22.73
C ALA A 229 -13.06 13.84 -22.55
N ILE A 230 -12.25 14.78 -23.05
CA ILE A 230 -10.80 14.76 -22.83
C ILE A 230 -10.48 14.84 -21.34
N SER A 231 -11.16 15.70 -20.57
CA SER A 231 -10.96 15.78 -19.12
C SER A 231 -11.24 14.45 -18.42
N TRP A 232 -12.34 13.78 -18.75
CA TRP A 232 -12.67 12.46 -18.20
C TRP A 232 -11.68 11.37 -18.60
N PHE A 233 -11.18 11.40 -19.84
CA PHE A 233 -10.13 10.49 -20.27
C PHE A 233 -8.82 10.68 -19.52
N LEU A 234 -8.39 11.93 -19.31
CA LEU A 234 -7.17 12.22 -18.56
C LEU A 234 -7.29 11.72 -17.11
N LEU A 235 -8.46 11.91 -16.47
CA LEU A 235 -8.77 11.35 -15.16
C LEU A 235 -8.70 9.81 -15.15
N ALA A 236 -9.30 9.17 -16.16
CA ALA A 236 -9.29 7.71 -16.28
C ALA A 236 -7.87 7.16 -16.53
N MET A 237 -7.05 7.86 -17.33
CA MET A 237 -5.63 7.55 -17.52
C MET A 237 -4.85 7.70 -16.22
N ALA A 238 -5.07 8.77 -15.46
CA ALA A 238 -4.42 8.95 -14.16
C ALA A 238 -4.79 7.80 -13.20
N ALA A 239 -6.07 7.45 -13.10
CA ALA A 239 -6.54 6.32 -12.31
C ALA A 239 -5.90 4.99 -12.75
N PHE A 240 -5.77 4.76 -14.06
CA PHE A 240 -5.09 3.59 -14.60
C PHE A 240 -3.62 3.49 -14.20
N PHE A 241 -2.85 4.59 -14.30
CA PHE A 241 -1.46 4.58 -13.88
C PHE A 241 -1.33 4.34 -12.37
N ILE A 242 -2.22 4.92 -11.56
CA ILE A 242 -2.28 4.73 -10.11
C ILE A 242 -2.57 3.26 -9.78
N ILE A 243 -3.63 2.67 -10.35
CA ILE A 243 -4.01 1.27 -10.11
C ILE A 243 -2.90 0.32 -10.56
N THR A 244 -2.32 0.54 -11.74
CA THR A 244 -1.23 -0.30 -12.26
C THR A 244 0.02 -0.22 -11.37
N TYR A 245 0.30 0.96 -10.82
CA TYR A 245 1.36 1.15 -9.83
C TYR A 245 1.09 0.36 -8.53
N PHE A 246 -0.14 0.42 -8.01
CA PHE A 246 -0.53 -0.35 -6.82
C PHE A 246 -0.51 -1.86 -7.06
N LEU A 247 -1.03 -2.35 -8.20
CA LEU A 247 -0.96 -3.77 -8.58
C LEU A 247 0.49 -4.26 -8.65
N ARG A 248 1.40 -3.42 -9.17
CA ARG A 248 2.84 -3.72 -9.18
C ARG A 248 3.43 -3.82 -7.77
N ILE A 249 3.11 -2.89 -6.87
CA ILE A 249 3.55 -2.96 -5.46
C ILE A 249 3.02 -4.23 -4.81
N TYR A 250 1.73 -4.50 -4.98
CA TYR A 250 1.06 -5.66 -4.44
C TYR A 250 1.71 -6.97 -4.90
N ARG A 251 1.98 -7.12 -6.21
CA ARG A 251 2.69 -8.27 -6.77
C ARG A 251 4.07 -8.48 -6.14
N ASN A 252 4.81 -7.39 -5.94
CA ASN A 252 6.13 -7.47 -5.29
C ASN A 252 6.01 -7.91 -3.82
N ARG A 253 5.00 -7.43 -3.09
CA ARG A 253 4.72 -7.88 -1.72
C ARG A 253 4.36 -9.35 -1.66
N ILE A 254 3.49 -9.82 -2.56
CA ILE A 254 3.18 -11.26 -2.69
C ILE A 254 4.47 -12.04 -2.94
N MET A 255 5.27 -11.67 -3.94
CA MET A 255 6.52 -12.39 -4.24
C MET A 255 7.47 -12.51 -3.05
N LEU A 256 7.48 -11.52 -2.15
CA LEU A 256 8.33 -11.50 -0.97
C LEU A 256 7.74 -12.21 0.25
N ARG A 257 6.43 -12.46 0.28
CA ARG A 257 5.74 -13.10 1.42
C ARG A 257 6.37 -14.44 1.85
N PRO A 258 6.79 -15.35 0.94
CA PRO A 258 7.44 -16.60 1.32
C PRO A 258 8.78 -16.36 2.03
N LEU A 259 9.50 -15.32 1.63
CA LEU A 259 10.79 -14.96 2.20
C LEU A 259 10.65 -14.27 3.57
N LEU A 260 9.72 -13.31 3.66
CA LEU A 260 9.60 -12.40 4.80
C LEU A 260 8.69 -12.94 5.91
N CYS A 261 7.51 -13.45 5.55
CA CYS A 261 6.50 -13.86 6.54
C CYS A 261 6.62 -15.35 6.86
N GLU A 262 6.59 -16.20 5.84
CA GLU A 262 6.59 -17.65 6.04
C GLU A 262 7.98 -18.19 6.37
N ASN A 263 9.03 -17.37 6.20
CA ASN A 263 10.44 -17.71 6.43
C ASN A 263 10.87 -19.00 5.74
N ARG A 264 10.45 -19.15 4.48
CA ARG A 264 10.76 -20.26 3.57
C ARG A 264 11.78 -19.84 2.49
N PRO A 265 13.04 -19.60 2.87
CA PRO A 265 13.99 -18.89 2.04
C PRO A 265 14.35 -19.62 0.73
N LEU A 266 14.34 -20.95 0.72
CA LEU A 266 14.70 -21.72 -0.47
C LEU A 266 13.56 -21.75 -1.50
N SER A 267 12.33 -21.95 -1.04
CA SER A 267 11.11 -21.83 -1.85
C SER A 267 10.95 -20.41 -2.40
N ALA A 268 11.19 -19.39 -1.56
CA ALA A 268 11.19 -18.00 -1.98
C ALA A 268 12.28 -17.72 -3.03
N SER A 269 13.49 -18.24 -2.80
CA SER A 269 14.59 -18.11 -3.74
C SER A 269 14.24 -18.67 -5.11
N ALA A 270 13.69 -19.88 -5.17
CA ALA A 270 13.25 -20.48 -6.41
C ALA A 270 12.20 -19.61 -7.14
N ALA A 271 11.20 -19.07 -6.41
CA ALA A 271 10.19 -18.19 -6.99
C ALA A 271 10.80 -16.89 -7.56
N CYS A 272 11.67 -16.23 -6.78
CA CYS A 272 12.35 -15.00 -7.16
C CYS A 272 13.35 -15.22 -8.32
N LEU A 273 14.06 -16.35 -8.33
CA LEU A 273 14.99 -16.74 -9.40
C LEU A 273 14.23 -16.92 -10.72
N LEU A 274 13.12 -17.66 -10.68
CA LEU A 274 12.24 -17.85 -11.83
C LEU A 274 11.64 -16.51 -12.32
N SER A 275 11.32 -15.60 -11.40
CA SER A 275 10.87 -14.24 -11.71
C SER A 275 11.96 -13.40 -12.37
N GLY A 276 13.19 -13.46 -11.88
CA GLY A 276 14.33 -12.75 -12.49
C GLY A 276 14.64 -13.22 -13.91
N ILE A 277 14.61 -14.55 -14.12
CA ILE A 277 14.87 -15.16 -15.43
C ILE A 277 13.70 -14.92 -16.39
N ASN A 278 12.46 -15.09 -15.93
CA ASN A 278 11.30 -15.24 -16.80
C ASN A 278 10.19 -14.17 -16.63
N GLY A 279 10.28 -13.25 -15.67
CA GLY A 279 9.25 -12.26 -15.38
C GLY A 279 9.02 -11.22 -16.49
N ILE A 280 7.85 -10.58 -16.49
CA ILE A 280 7.40 -9.58 -17.50
C ILE A 280 7.96 -8.17 -17.20
N GLY A 281 8.76 -8.02 -16.14
CA GLY A 281 9.33 -6.73 -15.75
C GLY A 281 10.50 -6.24 -16.62
N ASN A 282 10.80 -4.95 -16.48
CA ASN A 282 12.02 -4.35 -17.02
C ASN A 282 13.28 -4.94 -16.34
N MET A 283 14.48 -4.61 -16.86
CA MET A 283 15.72 -5.19 -16.33
C MET A 283 15.99 -4.86 -14.86
N LYS A 284 15.54 -3.69 -14.37
CA LYS A 284 15.64 -3.33 -12.95
C LYS A 284 14.83 -4.28 -12.07
N GLU A 285 13.58 -4.56 -12.43
CA GLU A 285 12.72 -5.50 -11.70
C GLU A 285 13.27 -6.93 -11.70
N ARG A 286 13.86 -7.34 -12.83
CA ARG A 286 14.51 -8.65 -12.94
C ARG A 286 15.74 -8.74 -12.04
N ALA A 287 16.57 -7.69 -12.01
CA ALA A 287 17.72 -7.61 -11.12
C ALA A 287 17.30 -7.68 -9.65
N ILE A 288 16.28 -6.94 -9.23
CA ILE A 288 15.72 -6.99 -7.86
C ILE A 288 15.21 -8.40 -7.53
N SER A 289 14.55 -9.07 -8.49
CA SER A 289 14.10 -10.45 -8.27
C SER A 289 15.27 -11.42 -8.08
N LEU A 290 16.37 -11.25 -8.82
CA LEU A 290 17.58 -12.07 -8.63
C LEU A 290 18.30 -11.77 -7.31
N HIS A 291 18.33 -10.50 -6.88
CA HIS A 291 18.83 -10.11 -5.57
C HIS A 291 18.04 -10.81 -4.45
N ASN A 292 16.70 -10.73 -4.49
CA ASN A 292 15.85 -11.42 -3.51
C ASN A 292 16.06 -12.94 -3.52
N ALA A 293 16.35 -13.52 -4.69
CA ALA A 293 16.71 -14.93 -4.79
C ALA A 293 18.06 -15.24 -4.12
N ALA A 294 19.05 -14.34 -4.26
CA ALA A 294 20.34 -14.45 -3.59
C ALA A 294 20.18 -14.33 -2.06
N VAL A 295 19.33 -13.43 -1.57
CA VAL A 295 18.99 -13.35 -0.13
C VAL A 295 18.40 -14.67 0.38
N GLY A 296 17.48 -15.28 -0.37
CA GLY A 296 16.93 -16.59 -0.01
C GLY A 296 17.99 -17.70 0.01
N LEU A 297 18.92 -17.72 -0.96
CA LEU A 297 20.02 -18.68 -0.97
C LEU A 297 20.92 -18.53 0.25
N TYR A 298 21.30 -17.30 0.58
CA TYR A 298 22.11 -16.99 1.75
C TYR A 298 21.44 -17.51 3.03
N ARG A 299 20.16 -17.22 3.23
CA ARG A 299 19.40 -17.66 4.41
C ARG A 299 19.17 -19.18 4.47
N SER A 300 19.30 -19.88 3.35
CA SER A 300 19.31 -21.35 3.29
C SER A 300 20.69 -21.99 3.44
N GLY A 301 21.74 -21.19 3.68
CA GLY A 301 23.13 -21.66 3.83
C GLY A 301 23.90 -21.83 2.52
N ARG A 302 23.29 -21.52 1.37
CA ARG A 302 23.90 -21.61 0.03
C ARG A 302 24.71 -20.36 -0.32
N VAL A 303 25.69 -20.04 0.53
CA VAL A 303 26.40 -18.75 0.53
C VAL A 303 27.14 -18.45 -0.78
N ARG A 304 27.86 -19.43 -1.35
CA ARG A 304 28.59 -19.22 -2.61
C ARG A 304 27.66 -18.96 -3.79
N GLU A 305 26.53 -19.65 -3.83
CA GLU A 305 25.52 -19.47 -4.87
C GLU A 305 24.84 -18.11 -4.74
N ALA A 306 24.54 -17.69 -3.50
CA ALA A 306 24.02 -16.37 -3.19
C ALA A 306 24.95 -15.26 -3.71
N LEU A 307 26.24 -15.32 -3.34
CA LEU A 307 27.22 -14.30 -3.72
C LEU A 307 27.38 -14.18 -5.24
N THR A 308 27.45 -15.32 -5.94
CA THR A 308 27.59 -15.35 -7.41
C THR A 308 26.32 -14.85 -8.11
N LEU A 309 25.14 -15.21 -7.58
CA LEU A 309 23.86 -14.72 -8.11
C LEU A 309 23.69 -13.21 -7.90
N GLU A 310 24.19 -12.70 -6.77
CA GLU A 310 24.15 -11.28 -6.45
C GLU A 310 25.03 -10.45 -7.39
N ASP A 311 26.22 -10.94 -7.76
CA ASP A 311 27.06 -10.30 -8.77
C ASP A 311 26.35 -10.19 -10.13
N LEU A 312 25.63 -11.25 -10.51
CA LEU A 312 24.80 -11.23 -11.71
C LEU A 312 23.66 -10.20 -11.59
N ALA A 313 22.95 -10.18 -10.46
CA ALA A 313 21.87 -9.23 -10.20
C ALA A 313 22.36 -7.78 -10.32
N TRP A 314 23.50 -7.48 -9.68
CA TRP A 314 24.15 -6.16 -9.71
C TRP A 314 24.57 -5.72 -11.11
N LYS A 315 25.12 -6.65 -11.90
CA LYS A 315 25.48 -6.40 -13.31
C LYS A 315 24.24 -6.10 -14.15
N LEU A 316 23.14 -6.81 -13.92
CA LEU A 316 21.88 -6.63 -14.65
C LEU A 316 21.14 -5.35 -14.26
N ALA A 317 21.27 -4.89 -13.02
CA ALA A 317 20.73 -3.60 -12.59
C ALA A 317 21.30 -2.43 -13.41
N GLY A 318 22.54 -2.55 -13.88
CA GLY A 318 23.17 -1.58 -14.79
C GLY A 318 23.16 -0.17 -14.20
N LYS A 319 22.56 0.79 -14.92
CA LYS A 319 22.43 2.19 -14.48
C LYS A 319 21.33 2.44 -13.44
N HIS A 320 20.53 1.44 -13.09
CA HIS A 320 19.34 1.59 -12.25
C HIS A 320 19.60 1.20 -10.78
N LYS A 321 20.73 1.65 -10.23
CA LYS A 321 21.20 1.38 -8.87
C LYS A 321 20.89 2.58 -7.98
N GLY A 322 19.69 2.59 -7.39
CA GLY A 322 19.34 3.60 -6.38
C GLY A 322 19.93 3.26 -5.02
N ALA A 323 20.02 4.23 -4.11
CA ALA A 323 20.65 4.10 -2.80
C ALA A 323 20.23 2.83 -2.03
N MET A 324 18.92 2.55 -1.95
CA MET A 324 18.41 1.34 -1.30
C MET A 324 18.94 0.04 -1.93
N LEU A 325 19.05 -0.04 -3.26
CA LEU A 325 19.56 -1.24 -3.93
C LEU A 325 21.07 -1.38 -3.72
N CYS A 326 21.80 -0.27 -3.68
CA CYS A 326 23.23 -0.28 -3.34
C CYS A 326 23.45 -0.78 -1.91
N PHE A 327 22.63 -0.29 -0.97
CA PHE A 327 22.66 -0.73 0.42
C PHE A 327 22.42 -2.24 0.54
N LEU A 328 21.29 -2.73 0.00
CA LEU A 328 20.95 -4.14 0.06
C LEU A 328 22.00 -5.05 -0.61
N HIS A 329 22.59 -4.58 -1.71
CA HIS A 329 23.68 -5.29 -2.40
C HIS A 329 24.90 -5.46 -1.49
N SER A 330 25.42 -4.35 -0.92
CA SER A 330 26.59 -4.40 -0.04
C SER A 330 26.31 -5.19 1.25
N ASP A 331 25.09 -5.11 1.79
CA ASP A 331 24.70 -5.83 3.01
C ASP A 331 24.66 -7.35 2.79
N LEU A 332 24.05 -7.82 1.70
CA LEU A 332 24.08 -9.25 1.37
C LEU A 332 25.51 -9.74 1.11
N ARG A 333 26.33 -8.93 0.43
CA ARG A 333 27.73 -9.29 0.16
C ARG A 333 28.55 -9.39 1.43
N SER A 334 28.47 -8.42 2.34
CA SER A 334 29.23 -8.47 3.58
C SER A 334 28.86 -9.71 4.39
N ALA A 335 27.56 -10.00 4.50
CA ALA A 335 27.06 -11.19 5.18
C ALA A 335 27.59 -12.49 4.55
N CYS A 336 27.57 -12.59 3.21
CA CYS A 336 28.11 -13.75 2.51
C CYS A 336 29.63 -13.89 2.72
N LEU A 337 30.38 -12.79 2.65
CA LEU A 337 31.83 -12.78 2.80
C LEU A 337 32.26 -13.16 4.23
N ARG A 338 31.55 -12.67 5.26
CA ARG A 338 31.73 -13.12 6.65
C ARG A 338 31.56 -14.63 6.76
N CYS A 339 30.47 -15.18 6.23
CA CYS A 339 30.23 -16.63 6.27
C CYS A 339 31.29 -17.46 5.51
N LEU A 340 32.00 -16.86 4.55
CA LEU A 340 33.08 -17.51 3.80
C LEU A 340 34.46 -17.32 4.47
N GLY A 341 34.55 -16.57 5.57
CA GLY A 341 35.81 -16.25 6.25
C GLY A 341 36.64 -15.15 5.56
N GLU A 342 36.05 -14.41 4.62
CA GLU A 342 36.69 -13.34 3.86
C GLU A 342 36.58 -11.99 4.61
N GLU A 343 37.11 -11.95 5.84
CA GLU A 343 36.98 -10.86 6.83
C GLU A 343 37.25 -9.46 6.23
N GLN A 344 38.43 -9.28 5.61
CA GLN A 344 38.82 -7.98 5.03
C GLN A 344 37.93 -7.52 3.86
N ALA A 345 37.31 -8.46 3.15
CA ALA A 345 36.39 -8.13 2.08
C ALA A 345 35.02 -7.76 2.64
N ALA A 346 34.59 -8.45 3.70
CA ALA A 346 33.36 -8.13 4.42
C ALA A 346 33.42 -6.74 5.08
N GLU A 347 34.49 -6.44 5.81
CA GLU A 347 34.69 -5.12 6.44
C GLU A 347 34.66 -3.98 5.41
N ARG A 348 35.22 -4.21 4.21
CA ARG A 348 35.16 -3.24 3.12
C ARG A 348 33.75 -3.02 2.59
N GLU A 349 32.89 -4.03 2.59
CA GLU A 349 31.47 -3.84 2.24
C GLU A 349 30.69 -3.19 3.39
N GLU A 350 31.01 -3.50 4.65
CA GLU A 350 30.41 -2.89 5.84
C GLU A 350 30.71 -1.38 5.92
N LEU A 351 31.97 -0.98 5.69
CA LEU A 351 32.35 0.44 5.63
C LEU A 351 31.60 1.20 4.52
N LYS A 352 31.36 0.58 3.36
CA LYS A 352 30.55 1.20 2.30
C LYS A 352 29.11 1.44 2.76
N LEU A 353 28.55 0.56 3.59
CA LEU A 353 27.20 0.72 4.12
C LEU A 353 27.16 1.91 5.08
N GLU A 354 28.14 2.04 5.97
CA GLU A 354 28.25 3.16 6.92
C GLU A 354 28.33 4.50 6.16
N ILE A 355 29.26 4.61 5.20
CA ILE A 355 29.39 5.81 4.35
C ILE A 355 28.06 6.12 3.63
N MET A 356 27.36 5.09 3.13
CA MET A 356 26.09 5.30 2.43
C MET A 356 24.97 5.80 3.35
N LEU A 357 24.94 5.36 4.61
CA LEU A 357 23.98 5.84 5.60
C LEU A 357 24.26 7.30 6.00
N GLU A 358 25.54 7.68 6.08
CA GLU A 358 25.95 9.07 6.30
C GLU A 358 25.57 9.98 5.11
N GLU A 359 25.89 9.56 3.89
CA GLU A 359 25.59 10.31 2.67
C GLU A 359 24.08 10.36 2.35
N THR A 360 23.33 9.38 2.83
CA THR A 360 21.89 9.23 2.54
C THR A 360 21.05 9.07 3.81
N PRO A 361 20.89 10.12 4.65
CA PRO A 361 20.27 10.00 5.98
C PRO A 361 18.81 9.52 5.97
N TRP A 362 18.07 9.70 4.87
CA TRP A 362 16.69 9.23 4.78
C TRP A 362 16.59 7.70 4.78
N LEU A 363 17.66 6.97 4.40
CA LEU A 363 17.70 5.50 4.51
C LEU A 363 17.58 5.06 5.98
N CYS A 364 18.11 5.84 6.92
CA CYS A 364 18.04 5.56 8.35
C CYS A 364 16.61 5.62 8.91
N LYS A 365 15.63 6.15 8.16
CA LYS A 365 14.20 6.09 8.53
C LYS A 365 13.56 4.73 8.22
N ASN A 366 14.23 3.88 7.45
CA ASN A 366 13.73 2.55 7.13
C ASN A 366 13.93 1.60 8.32
N LYS A 367 12.83 1.02 8.83
CA LYS A 367 12.85 0.10 9.98
C LYS A 367 13.77 -1.11 9.76
N ASP A 368 13.82 -1.67 8.54
CA ASP A 368 14.69 -2.81 8.23
C ASP A 368 16.17 -2.43 8.33
N ILE A 369 16.52 -1.20 7.92
CA ILE A 369 17.89 -0.68 8.02
C ILE A 369 18.25 -0.41 9.48
N GLN A 370 17.33 0.16 10.27
CA GLN A 370 17.52 0.35 11.71
C GLN A 370 17.77 -0.97 12.43
N MET A 371 16.97 -2.00 12.13
CA MET A 371 17.15 -3.34 12.68
C MET A 371 18.48 -3.96 12.24
N ARG A 372 18.88 -3.79 10.98
CA ARG A 372 20.20 -4.23 10.51
C ARG A 372 21.32 -3.53 11.27
N SER A 373 21.24 -2.22 11.48
CA SER A 373 22.26 -1.44 12.19
C SER A 373 22.41 -1.89 13.64
N LEU A 374 21.30 -2.15 14.34
CA LEU A 374 21.35 -2.71 15.69
C LEU A 374 21.96 -4.12 15.70
N SER A 375 21.59 -4.96 14.72
CA SER A 375 22.20 -6.28 14.55
C SER A 375 23.72 -6.21 14.26
N ALA A 376 24.19 -5.17 13.56
CA ALA A 376 25.61 -4.93 13.34
C ALA A 376 26.33 -4.47 14.63
N LYS A 377 25.70 -3.61 15.44
CA LYS A 377 26.22 -3.22 16.78
C LYS A 377 26.45 -4.45 17.65
N ILE A 378 25.45 -5.35 17.72
CA ILE A 378 25.51 -6.58 18.50
C ILE A 378 26.64 -7.49 18.00
N ARG A 379 26.78 -7.69 16.68
CA ARG A 379 27.93 -8.44 16.12
C ARG A 379 29.28 -7.81 16.47
N GLY A 380 29.35 -6.48 16.51
CA GLY A 380 30.55 -5.76 16.93
C GLY A 380 30.92 -6.06 18.39
N LEU A 381 29.94 -6.05 19.30
CA LEU A 381 30.12 -6.42 20.71
C LEU A 381 30.63 -7.86 20.86
N ILE A 382 30.01 -8.81 20.14
CA ILE A 382 30.43 -10.22 20.13
C ILE A 382 31.87 -10.35 19.65
N SER A 383 32.21 -9.69 18.55
CA SER A 383 33.56 -9.73 17.97
C SER A 383 34.60 -9.06 18.87
N GLY A 384 34.18 -8.04 19.63
CA GLY A 384 35.00 -7.35 20.63
C GLY A 384 35.14 -8.11 21.96
N GLY A 385 34.39 -9.21 22.14
CA GLY A 385 34.41 -10.04 23.35
C GLY A 385 33.48 -9.56 24.48
N ASP A 386 32.70 -8.51 24.26
CA ASP A 386 31.73 -8.00 25.25
C ASP A 386 30.40 -8.77 25.15
N LEU A 387 30.45 -10.03 25.61
CA LEU A 387 29.34 -10.96 25.48
C LEU A 387 28.14 -10.61 26.36
N GLU A 388 28.37 -10.01 27.53
CA GLU A 388 27.29 -9.58 28.43
C GLU A 388 26.49 -8.44 27.82
N GLN A 389 27.15 -7.42 27.29
CA GLN A 389 26.45 -6.34 26.59
C GLN A 389 25.76 -6.84 25.32
N ALA A 390 26.39 -7.78 24.59
CA ALA A 390 25.78 -8.40 23.41
C ALA A 390 24.50 -9.16 23.76
N GLU A 391 24.47 -9.86 24.90
CA GLU A 391 23.25 -10.52 25.41
C GLU A 391 22.16 -9.51 25.75
N ILE A 392 22.49 -8.42 26.45
CA ILE A 392 21.54 -7.37 26.84
C ILE A 392 20.90 -6.72 25.61
N GLU A 393 21.73 -6.24 24.68
CA GLU A 393 21.27 -5.60 23.44
C GLU A 393 20.52 -6.59 22.54
N GLY A 394 20.94 -7.85 22.54
CA GLY A 394 20.30 -8.95 21.85
C GLY A 394 18.90 -9.27 22.37
N ASN A 395 18.72 -9.35 23.69
CA ASN A 395 17.42 -9.55 24.30
C ASN A 395 16.52 -8.34 24.05
N TYR A 396 17.06 -7.12 24.19
CA TYR A 396 16.33 -5.89 23.85
C TYR A 396 15.86 -5.87 22.39
N TYR A 397 16.69 -6.33 21.46
CA TYR A 397 16.30 -6.52 20.06
C TYR A 397 15.14 -7.51 19.94
N LEU A 398 15.24 -8.65 20.63
CA LEU A 398 14.21 -9.70 20.63
C LEU A 398 12.93 -9.25 21.35
N ASP A 399 12.94 -8.30 22.25
CA ASP A 399 11.68 -7.86 22.88
C ASP A 399 10.86 -6.98 21.92
N ARG A 400 11.52 -6.23 21.04
CA ARG A 400 10.85 -5.28 20.13
C ARG A 400 10.67 -5.78 18.70
N CYS A 401 11.43 -6.79 18.27
CA CYS A 401 11.39 -7.27 16.90
C CYS A 401 10.30 -8.32 16.69
N HIS A 402 9.08 -7.90 16.34
CA HIS A 402 7.98 -8.82 16.03
C HIS A 402 8.04 -9.42 14.61
N ASN A 403 8.95 -8.93 13.75
CA ASN A 403 9.10 -9.45 12.40
C ASN A 403 10.03 -10.67 12.39
N ASP A 404 9.46 -11.84 12.13
CA ASP A 404 10.15 -13.12 12.08
C ASP A 404 11.38 -13.14 11.15
N TYR A 405 11.35 -12.36 10.05
CA TYR A 405 12.48 -12.25 9.13
C TYR A 405 13.78 -11.82 9.83
N HIS A 406 13.65 -10.84 10.72
CA HIS A 406 14.74 -10.20 11.47
C HIS A 406 14.97 -10.88 12.83
N ARG A 407 13.89 -11.36 13.45
CA ARG A 407 13.92 -12.07 14.74
C ARG A 407 14.70 -13.38 14.66
N LEU A 408 14.48 -14.17 13.61
CA LEU A 408 15.08 -15.51 13.48
C LEU A 408 16.62 -15.49 13.52
N PRO A 409 17.33 -14.67 12.71
CA PRO A 409 18.79 -14.56 12.81
C PRO A 409 19.27 -14.10 14.19
N MET A 410 18.51 -13.22 14.87
CA MET A 410 18.88 -12.75 16.20
C MET A 410 18.72 -13.84 17.26
N LEU A 411 17.65 -14.65 17.20
CA LEU A 411 17.47 -15.81 18.09
C LEU A 411 18.66 -16.77 18.01
N ALA A 412 19.16 -17.04 16.80
CA ALA A 412 20.34 -17.88 16.60
C ALA A 412 21.60 -17.26 17.20
N MET A 413 21.83 -15.98 16.94
CA MET A 413 23.00 -15.25 17.45
C MET A 413 23.02 -15.20 18.98
N ILE A 414 21.89 -14.90 19.62
CA ILE A 414 21.81 -14.79 21.08
C ILE A 414 21.83 -16.17 21.75
N ALA A 415 21.34 -17.22 21.09
CA ALA A 415 21.55 -18.58 21.57
C ALA A 415 23.05 -18.92 21.66
N GLU A 416 23.83 -18.56 20.64
CA GLU A 416 25.30 -18.75 20.64
C GLU A 416 25.98 -17.90 21.73
N VAL A 417 25.56 -16.64 21.92
CA VAL A 417 26.06 -15.79 23.02
C VAL A 417 25.79 -16.41 24.38
N LYS A 418 24.57 -16.91 24.62
CA LYS A 418 24.21 -17.56 25.88
C LYS A 418 24.97 -18.87 26.12
N GLU A 419 25.27 -19.64 25.07
CA GLU A 419 26.17 -20.79 25.18
C GLU A 419 27.59 -20.37 25.60
N MET A 420 28.13 -19.30 25.00
CA MET A 420 29.45 -18.76 25.37
C MET A 420 29.50 -18.17 26.79
N LEU A 421 28.38 -17.67 27.30
CA LEU A 421 28.22 -17.19 28.68
C LEU A 421 27.88 -18.30 29.69
N GLU A 422 27.99 -19.58 29.29
CA GLU A 422 27.68 -20.74 30.14
C GLU A 422 26.23 -20.77 30.67
N LYS A 423 25.27 -20.28 29.88
CA LYS A 423 23.81 -20.29 30.15
C LYS A 423 23.05 -21.26 29.22
N PRO A 424 23.30 -22.59 29.30
CA PRO A 424 22.81 -23.55 28.31
C PRO A 424 21.28 -23.74 28.32
N LEU A 425 20.61 -23.57 29.46
CA LEU A 425 19.15 -23.70 29.55
C LEU A 425 18.44 -22.57 28.79
N GLU A 426 18.95 -21.34 28.91
CA GLU A 426 18.38 -20.20 28.21
C GLU A 426 18.70 -20.27 26.71
N ALA A 427 19.90 -20.71 26.33
CA ALA A 427 20.23 -20.98 24.93
C ALA A 427 19.29 -22.05 24.33
N ALA A 428 19.01 -23.13 25.08
CA ALA A 428 18.11 -24.18 24.64
C ALA A 428 16.68 -23.68 24.40
N ASP A 429 16.17 -22.76 25.22
CA ASP A 429 14.86 -22.13 24.99
C ASP A 429 14.84 -21.33 23.67
N LEU A 430 15.87 -20.53 23.40
CA LEU A 430 15.98 -19.81 22.13
C LEU A 430 16.07 -20.77 20.92
N ARG A 431 16.82 -21.87 21.04
CA ARG A 431 16.87 -22.92 20.01
C ARG A 431 15.51 -23.58 19.81
N LYS A 432 14.75 -23.84 20.88
CA LYS A 432 13.37 -24.36 20.79
C LYS A 432 12.44 -23.41 20.04
N ARG A 433 12.59 -22.10 20.25
CA ARG A 433 11.84 -21.08 19.50
C ARG A 433 12.21 -21.09 18.01
N LEU A 434 13.48 -21.27 17.67
CA LEU A 434 13.93 -21.43 16.27
C LEU A 434 13.27 -22.63 15.57
N LEU A 435 13.06 -23.74 16.29
CA LEU A 435 12.46 -24.97 15.74
C LEU A 435 11.02 -24.81 15.27
N SER A 436 10.35 -23.71 15.62
CA SER A 436 9.02 -23.37 15.12
C SER A 436 9.03 -22.79 13.70
N TYR A 437 10.20 -22.38 13.18
CA TYR A 437 10.35 -21.84 11.82
C TYR A 437 10.69 -22.91 10.78
N SER A 438 10.56 -22.56 9.50
CA SER A 438 10.79 -23.49 8.40
C SER A 438 12.21 -24.08 8.39
N PRO A 439 12.37 -25.41 8.21
CA PRO A 439 13.68 -26.05 8.07
C PRO A 439 14.36 -25.72 6.74
N GLU A 440 13.75 -24.90 5.87
CA GLU A 440 14.43 -24.32 4.71
C GLU A 440 15.52 -23.30 5.11
N ASN A 441 15.45 -22.76 6.34
CA ASN A 441 16.40 -21.80 6.88
C ASN A 441 17.58 -22.52 7.57
N HIS A 442 18.80 -22.09 7.30
CA HIS A 442 20.01 -22.73 7.81
C HIS A 442 20.13 -22.68 9.34
N GLU A 443 19.69 -21.60 9.98
CA GLU A 443 19.75 -21.51 11.45
C GLU A 443 18.78 -22.46 12.14
N VAL A 444 17.65 -22.74 11.48
CA VAL A 444 16.69 -23.78 11.93
C VAL A 444 17.30 -25.16 11.77
N LEU A 445 17.95 -25.44 10.63
CA LEU A 445 18.64 -26.72 10.40
C LEU A 445 19.71 -26.98 11.46
N LYS A 446 20.49 -25.97 11.86
CA LYS A 446 21.43 -26.10 12.99
C LYS A 446 20.70 -26.39 14.31
N ALA A 447 19.61 -25.66 14.59
CA ALA A 447 18.84 -25.84 15.81
C ALA A 447 18.21 -27.24 15.94
N MET A 448 17.98 -27.96 14.82
CA MET A 448 17.47 -29.33 14.83
C MET A 448 18.39 -30.34 15.53
N ALA A 449 19.66 -30.01 15.77
CA ALA A 449 20.54 -30.81 16.62
C ALA A 449 20.08 -30.85 18.10
N TYR A 450 19.27 -29.88 18.52
CA TYR A 450 18.82 -29.70 19.90
C TYR A 450 17.37 -30.17 20.12
N GLY A 451 16.66 -30.57 19.06
CA GLY A 451 15.28 -31.05 19.16
C GLY A 451 14.57 -31.19 17.82
N PRO A 452 13.38 -31.81 17.79
CA PRO A 452 12.60 -31.95 16.57
C PRO A 452 12.04 -30.58 16.12
N CYS A 453 12.10 -30.32 14.81
CA CYS A 453 11.45 -29.16 14.22
C CYS A 453 9.92 -29.30 14.36
N THR A 454 9.28 -28.27 14.93
CA THR A 454 7.82 -28.22 15.17
C THR A 454 7.07 -27.44 14.08
N TYR A 455 7.80 -26.91 13.09
CA TYR A 455 7.21 -26.20 11.97
C TYR A 455 6.17 -27.05 11.22
N SER A 456 4.95 -26.53 11.15
CA SER A 456 3.88 -27.14 10.36
C SER A 456 3.98 -26.72 8.90
N TYR A 457 4.25 -27.70 8.03
CA TYR A 457 4.33 -27.44 6.61
C TYR A 457 2.95 -27.13 6.03
N THR A 458 2.80 -25.91 5.51
CA THR A 458 1.63 -25.52 4.71
C THR A 458 2.06 -25.26 3.27
N ARG A 459 1.17 -25.56 2.30
CA ARG A 459 1.44 -25.18 0.91
C ARG A 459 1.38 -23.67 0.74
N LEU A 460 2.35 -23.15 -0.01
CA LEU A 460 2.45 -21.74 -0.36
C LEU A 460 1.27 -21.32 -1.25
N LYS A 461 0.42 -20.43 -0.73
CA LYS A 461 -0.74 -19.88 -1.44
C LYS A 461 -0.50 -18.43 -1.82
N ALA A 462 -0.59 -18.12 -3.11
CA ALA A 462 -0.63 -16.74 -3.59
C ALA A 462 -2.08 -16.24 -3.58
N HIS A 463 -2.52 -15.66 -2.46
CA HIS A 463 -3.84 -15.03 -2.36
C HIS A 463 -3.86 -13.73 -3.18
N ASP A 464 -4.91 -13.54 -3.98
CA ASP A 464 -5.05 -12.40 -4.92
C ASP A 464 -6.29 -11.53 -4.63
N PHE A 465 -6.84 -11.57 -3.42
CA PHE A 465 -8.13 -10.92 -3.12
C PHE A 465 -8.08 -9.41 -3.42
N THR A 466 -7.02 -8.72 -2.99
CA THR A 466 -6.82 -7.30 -3.29
C THR A 466 -6.66 -7.04 -4.78
N GLY A 467 -5.94 -7.91 -5.51
CA GLY A 467 -5.81 -7.81 -6.96
C GLY A 467 -7.14 -8.03 -7.67
N ILE A 468 -7.97 -8.95 -7.18
CA ILE A 468 -9.34 -9.19 -7.68
C ILE A 468 -10.21 -7.95 -7.46
N ILE A 469 -10.19 -7.35 -6.27
CA ILE A 469 -10.95 -6.11 -6.00
C ILE A 469 -10.50 -4.98 -6.91
N LEU A 470 -9.18 -4.77 -7.06
CA LEU A 470 -8.64 -3.75 -7.95
C LEU A 470 -9.04 -3.98 -9.42
N ARG A 471 -9.04 -5.23 -9.88
CA ARG A 471 -9.53 -5.60 -11.21
C ARG A 471 -11.03 -5.42 -11.36
N ALA A 472 -11.82 -5.72 -10.33
CA ALA A 472 -13.27 -5.52 -10.33
C ALA A 472 -13.62 -4.02 -10.36
N ALA A 473 -12.97 -3.21 -9.54
CA ALA A 473 -13.09 -1.75 -9.58
C ALA A 473 -12.69 -1.19 -10.95
N TYR A 474 -11.63 -1.74 -11.55
CA TYR A 474 -11.21 -1.41 -12.90
C TYR A 474 -12.29 -1.77 -13.95
N VAL A 475 -12.89 -2.96 -13.90
CA VAL A 475 -13.99 -3.35 -14.80
C VAL A 475 -15.21 -2.46 -14.60
N LEU A 476 -15.58 -2.14 -13.35
CA LEU A 476 -16.70 -1.25 -13.05
C LEU A 476 -16.46 0.17 -13.56
N ALA A 477 -15.23 0.69 -13.44
CA ALA A 477 -14.86 1.98 -14.02
C ALA A 477 -15.00 1.93 -15.55
N VAL A 478 -14.46 0.91 -16.22
CA VAL A 478 -14.61 0.72 -17.67
C VAL A 478 -16.09 0.61 -18.06
N MET A 479 -16.89 -0.17 -17.35
CA MET A 479 -18.32 -0.34 -17.60
C MET A 479 -19.09 0.96 -17.40
N PHE A 480 -18.76 1.76 -16.39
CA PHE A 480 -19.33 3.09 -16.19
C PHE A 480 -19.01 4.01 -17.38
N PHE A 481 -17.78 3.99 -17.91
CA PHE A 481 -17.42 4.75 -19.10
C PHE A 481 -18.08 4.20 -20.39
N LEU A 482 -18.24 2.88 -20.51
CA LEU A 482 -19.02 2.24 -21.59
C LEU A 482 -20.53 2.52 -21.49
N PHE A 483 -21.04 2.77 -20.29
CA PHE A 483 -22.43 3.18 -20.07
C PHE A 483 -22.62 4.65 -20.48
N GLN A 484 -21.66 5.52 -20.17
CA GLN A 484 -21.62 6.90 -20.69
C GLN A 484 -21.48 6.96 -22.22
N LEU A 485 -20.95 5.92 -22.87
CA LEU A 485 -21.00 5.74 -24.32
C LEU A 485 -22.42 5.44 -24.84
N ALA A 486 -23.25 4.78 -24.05
CA ALA A 486 -24.59 4.35 -24.42
C ALA A 486 -25.65 5.44 -24.14
N ASP A 487 -25.51 6.23 -23.07
CA ASP A 487 -26.46 7.29 -22.71
C ASP A 487 -26.44 8.50 -23.65
N GLY A 488 -25.39 8.63 -24.49
CA GLY A 488 -25.40 9.54 -25.64
C GLY A 488 -26.37 9.13 -26.76
N ALA A 489 -26.92 7.92 -26.71
CA ALA A 489 -27.86 7.40 -27.71
C ALA A 489 -29.34 7.40 -27.24
N THR A 490 -29.62 7.74 -25.96
CA THR A 490 -30.96 7.64 -25.37
C THR A 490 -31.64 8.99 -25.11
N HIS A 491 -30.92 10.12 -25.17
CA HIS A 491 -31.52 11.45 -25.11
C HIS A 491 -31.77 12.06 -26.50
N SER A 492 -32.63 11.41 -27.29
CA SER A 492 -33.37 12.08 -28.37
C SER A 492 -34.83 11.59 -28.37
N LYS A 493 -35.56 11.87 -27.28
CA LYS A 493 -37.02 11.86 -27.31
C LYS A 493 -37.52 13.22 -26.84
N GLY A 494 -38.29 13.83 -27.75
CA GLY A 494 -38.85 15.17 -27.76
C GLY A 494 -39.12 15.82 -26.41
N GLN A 495 -38.60 17.03 -26.27
CA GLN A 495 -39.18 18.05 -25.42
C GLN A 495 -40.44 18.58 -26.14
N GLU A 496 -41.60 18.02 -25.80
CA GLU A 496 -42.91 18.64 -26.06
C GLU A 496 -43.27 19.50 -24.84
N ASP A 497 -43.02 20.80 -24.92
CA ASP A 497 -43.62 21.77 -24.00
C ASP A 497 -44.84 22.40 -24.70
N SER A 498 -46.03 22.23 -24.12
CA SER A 498 -47.22 23.05 -24.40
C SER A 498 -47.77 23.64 -23.09
N PRO A 499 -48.30 24.88 -23.12
CA PRO A 499 -48.50 25.68 -21.91
C PRO A 499 -49.90 25.46 -21.32
N VAL A 500 -50.02 25.35 -19.99
CA VAL A 500 -51.32 25.43 -19.28
C VAL A 500 -51.19 26.23 -17.98
N TYR A 501 -52.30 26.92 -17.70
CA TYR A 501 -52.58 28.02 -16.80
C TYR A 501 -52.51 27.75 -15.28
N THR A 502 -52.41 28.87 -14.56
CA THR A 502 -52.49 29.12 -13.13
C THR A 502 -53.73 28.53 -12.44
N GLU A 503 -53.58 28.02 -11.22
CA GLU A 503 -54.48 28.33 -10.10
C GLU A 503 -53.84 28.10 -8.73
N THR A 504 -54.32 28.87 -7.76
CA THR A 504 -53.79 29.14 -6.42
C THR A 504 -54.28 28.10 -5.40
N GLU A 505 -53.45 27.71 -4.42
CA GLU A 505 -53.88 27.58 -3.01
C GLU A 505 -52.71 27.52 -2.01
N MET A 506 -53.00 28.03 -0.81
CA MET A 506 -52.14 28.36 0.33
C MET A 506 -51.64 27.13 1.13
N SER A 507 -50.47 27.21 1.79
CA SER A 507 -50.32 27.08 3.27
C SER A 507 -48.88 26.73 3.76
N SER A 508 -48.44 27.50 4.78
CA SER A 508 -47.58 27.16 5.95
C SER A 508 -46.12 26.69 5.73
N SER A 509 -45.12 27.54 6.03
CA SER A 509 -44.35 27.62 7.30
C SER A 509 -43.22 26.58 7.39
N ALA A 510 -41.98 26.83 7.84
CA ALA A 510 -41.26 27.97 8.39
C ALA A 510 -39.77 27.58 8.43
N GLY A 511 -38.87 28.57 8.33
CA GLY A 511 -37.46 28.50 8.80
C GLY A 511 -36.50 27.71 7.90
N ILE A 512 -35.23 28.04 7.71
CA ILE A 512 -34.28 28.88 8.46
C ILE A 512 -33.27 29.44 7.44
N ASP A 513 -32.86 30.68 7.67
CA ASP A 513 -31.93 31.45 6.84
C ASP A 513 -30.46 31.19 7.23
N ASN A 514 -29.61 31.45 6.24
CA ASN A 514 -28.18 31.26 6.17
C ASN A 514 -27.37 32.08 7.18
N ARG A 515 -26.15 31.61 7.52
CA ARG A 515 -24.90 32.23 7.02
C ARG A 515 -23.65 31.58 7.61
N GLU A 516 -22.72 31.28 6.71
CA GLU A 516 -21.30 31.09 6.94
C GLU A 516 -20.63 32.38 7.45
N THR A 517 -19.60 32.28 8.29
CA THR A 517 -18.19 32.62 7.96
C THR A 517 -17.26 32.46 9.17
N THR A 518 -16.10 31.84 8.91
CA THR A 518 -14.88 31.59 9.72
C THR A 518 -14.08 32.89 10.00
N PRO A 519 -12.86 32.87 10.60
CA PRO A 519 -12.25 32.20 11.78
C PRO A 519 -11.61 33.24 12.76
N SER A 520 -10.97 32.82 13.87
CA SER A 520 -9.62 33.28 14.31
C SER A 520 -9.28 33.04 15.80
N ALA A 521 -8.01 32.67 16.01
CA ALA A 521 -7.06 33.03 17.08
C ALA A 521 -7.08 32.35 18.47
N LEU A 522 -5.92 31.74 18.74
CA LEU A 522 -5.26 31.43 20.01
C LEU A 522 -5.33 32.56 21.05
N LYS A 523 -5.39 32.17 22.34
CA LYS A 523 -4.77 32.89 23.45
C LYS A 523 -4.36 31.93 24.58
N GLU A 524 -3.09 32.03 24.97
CA GLU A 524 -2.52 31.52 26.21
C GLU A 524 -3.07 32.28 27.42
N THR A 525 -3.18 31.60 28.57
CA THR A 525 -2.96 32.23 29.88
C THR A 525 -2.52 31.17 30.89
N ALA A 526 -1.44 31.47 31.62
CA ALA A 526 -0.92 30.71 32.75
C ALA A 526 -1.41 31.29 34.09
N SER A 527 -1.61 30.43 35.09
CA SER A 527 -1.54 30.76 36.53
C SER A 527 -1.45 29.47 37.37
N GLY A 528 -0.37 29.30 38.16
CA GLY A 528 -0.29 28.38 39.32
C GLY A 528 -1.08 28.94 40.51
N GLU A 529 -1.40 28.27 41.62
CA GLU A 529 -0.99 27.08 42.42
C GLU A 529 -2.22 26.73 43.35
N PRO A 530 -2.24 25.76 44.32
CA PRO A 530 -1.24 24.76 44.76
C PRO A 530 -1.78 23.30 44.80
N ALA A 531 -0.88 22.38 45.17
CA ALA A 531 -1.08 20.93 45.29
C ALA A 531 -2.02 20.51 46.45
N GLU A 532 -3.09 19.79 46.11
CA GLU A 532 -3.76 18.81 46.97
C GLU A 532 -3.93 17.51 46.16
N SER A 533 -3.57 16.39 46.77
CA SER A 533 -3.59 15.05 46.18
C SER A 533 -5.02 14.60 45.86
N LEU A 534 -5.49 14.92 44.66
CA LEU A 534 -6.73 14.40 44.11
C LEU A 534 -6.41 13.16 43.28
N VAL A 535 -6.59 11.97 43.86
CA VAL A 535 -6.76 10.75 43.07
C VAL A 535 -8.04 10.95 42.25
N ARG A 536 -7.90 11.43 41.00
CA ARG A 536 -9.02 11.51 40.06
C ARG A 536 -9.52 10.10 39.81
N LYS A 537 -10.84 9.90 39.94
CA LYS A 537 -11.50 8.65 39.53
C LYS A 537 -11.10 8.35 38.08
N ALA A 538 -10.70 7.11 37.80
CA ALA A 538 -10.35 6.71 36.44
C ALA A 538 -11.49 7.03 35.47
N ALA A 539 -11.13 7.55 34.29
CA ALA A 539 -12.06 7.81 33.21
C ALA A 539 -12.61 6.48 32.68
N ASP A 540 -13.84 6.51 32.16
CA ASP A 540 -14.37 5.36 31.44
C ASP A 540 -13.62 5.20 30.11
N PHE A 541 -13.70 4.02 29.50
CA PHE A 541 -13.11 3.76 28.19
C PHE A 541 -14.10 3.03 27.29
N SER A 542 -13.85 3.09 26.00
CA SER A 542 -14.60 2.39 24.98
C SER A 542 -13.67 1.52 24.13
N ILE A 543 -14.20 0.41 23.64
CA ILE A 543 -13.51 -0.50 22.74
C ILE A 543 -14.52 -1.04 21.73
N THR A 544 -14.06 -1.30 20.51
CA THR A 544 -14.90 -1.80 19.42
C THR A 544 -14.46 -3.22 19.04
N TYR A 545 -15.41 -4.14 19.03
CA TYR A 545 -15.19 -5.50 18.57
C TYR A 545 -15.46 -5.64 17.06
N PRO A 546 -14.73 -6.50 16.36
CA PRO A 546 -14.99 -6.84 14.96
C PRO A 546 -16.40 -7.42 14.75
N GLU A 547 -17.03 -7.16 13.59
CA GLU A 547 -18.37 -7.67 13.26
C GLU A 547 -18.46 -9.20 13.32
N ASN A 548 -17.37 -9.91 13.00
CA ASN A 548 -17.30 -11.36 13.07
C ASN A 548 -17.28 -11.91 14.51
N TRP A 549 -17.20 -11.06 15.54
CA TRP A 549 -17.31 -11.47 16.94
C TRP A 549 -18.75 -11.43 17.47
N ASP A 550 -19.73 -11.00 16.66
CA ASP A 550 -21.12 -10.88 17.06
C ASP A 550 -21.65 -12.20 17.65
N GLY A 551 -21.96 -12.15 18.95
CA GLY A 551 -22.46 -13.30 19.70
C GLY A 551 -21.41 -14.36 20.09
N LEU A 552 -20.12 -14.13 19.82
CA LEU A 552 -19.02 -15.06 20.10
C LEU A 552 -18.20 -14.73 21.35
N TYR A 553 -18.44 -13.58 22.00
CA TYR A 553 -17.71 -13.18 23.19
C TYR A 553 -18.61 -12.93 24.40
N VAL A 554 -18.00 -12.96 25.58
CA VAL A 554 -18.59 -12.54 26.85
C VAL A 554 -17.65 -11.54 27.50
N GLU A 555 -18.18 -10.37 27.87
CA GLU A 555 -17.45 -9.36 28.63
C GLU A 555 -17.85 -9.42 30.11
N LYS A 556 -16.85 -9.34 31.00
CA LYS A 556 -17.04 -9.27 32.44
C LYS A 556 -16.31 -8.06 33.02
N PRO A 557 -16.95 -7.23 33.84
CA PRO A 557 -16.26 -6.15 34.54
C PRO A 557 -15.29 -6.74 35.58
N LEU A 558 -14.16 -6.08 35.78
CA LEU A 558 -13.17 -6.42 36.81
C LEU A 558 -13.38 -5.61 38.10
N GLU A 559 -13.01 -6.20 39.24
CA GLU A 559 -12.94 -5.47 40.51
C GLU A 559 -11.88 -4.37 40.43
N GLY A 560 -12.25 -3.13 40.76
CA GLY A 560 -11.37 -1.96 40.63
C GLY A 560 -11.48 -1.20 39.31
N GLY A 561 -12.33 -1.67 38.38
CA GLY A 561 -12.50 -1.09 37.03
C GLY A 561 -11.81 -1.93 35.95
N GLY A 562 -12.18 -1.72 34.69
CA GLY A 562 -11.69 -2.54 33.58
C GLY A 562 -12.61 -3.70 33.22
N ILE A 563 -12.15 -4.52 32.26
CA ILE A 563 -12.94 -5.61 31.67
C ILE A 563 -12.07 -6.86 31.43
N SER A 564 -12.70 -8.03 31.42
CA SER A 564 -12.15 -9.26 30.87
C SER A 564 -13.06 -9.77 29.77
N VAL A 565 -12.47 -10.13 28.65
CA VAL A 565 -13.19 -10.57 27.46
C VAL A 565 -12.87 -12.03 27.21
N PHE A 566 -13.90 -12.85 27.06
CA PHE A 566 -13.80 -14.30 26.91
C PHE A 566 -14.44 -14.73 25.59
N GLN A 567 -13.90 -15.78 24.98
CA GLN A 567 -14.61 -16.56 23.98
C GLN A 567 -15.79 -17.27 24.64
N LYS A 568 -17.01 -16.97 24.16
CA LYS A 568 -18.26 -17.47 24.72
C LYS A 568 -18.34 -19.00 24.74
N SER A 569 -17.89 -19.65 23.66
CA SER A 569 -17.94 -21.10 23.49
C SER A 569 -17.19 -21.86 24.58
N SER A 570 -16.03 -21.33 25.03
CA SER A 570 -15.25 -21.88 26.14
C SER A 570 -15.86 -21.46 27.49
N PHE A 571 -16.22 -20.18 27.61
CA PHE A 571 -16.76 -19.61 28.83
C PHE A 571 -18.04 -20.29 29.32
N GLU A 572 -18.96 -20.62 28.42
CA GLU A 572 -20.23 -21.26 28.80
C GLU A 572 -20.06 -22.70 29.31
N GLN A 573 -18.98 -23.39 28.96
CA GLN A 573 -18.76 -24.78 29.36
C GLN A 573 -18.04 -24.90 30.70
N ASN A 574 -16.98 -24.12 30.91
CA ASN A 574 -16.12 -24.25 32.08
C ASN A 574 -15.71 -22.90 32.72
N GLY A 575 -16.24 -21.77 32.22
CA GLY A 575 -15.89 -20.44 32.71
C GLY A 575 -14.55 -19.91 32.20
N ASP A 576 -13.88 -20.62 31.29
CA ASP A 576 -12.59 -20.24 30.71
C ASP A 576 -12.77 -19.53 29.36
N GLY A 577 -11.72 -19.41 28.55
CA GLY A 577 -11.74 -18.79 27.24
C GLY A 577 -11.29 -17.35 27.26
N LEU A 578 -10.58 -16.92 28.30
CA LEU A 578 -10.06 -15.55 28.41
C LEU A 578 -9.25 -15.22 27.15
N LEU A 579 -9.66 -14.18 26.42
CA LEU A 579 -8.96 -13.66 25.25
C LEU A 579 -7.96 -12.57 25.67
N PHE A 580 -8.44 -11.63 26.50
CA PHE A 580 -7.62 -10.58 27.09
C PHE A 580 -8.35 -9.94 28.28
N SER A 581 -7.59 -9.23 29.11
CA SER A 581 -8.15 -8.36 30.14
C SER A 581 -7.58 -6.95 30.01
N ILE A 582 -8.37 -5.93 30.32
CA ILE A 582 -7.93 -4.54 30.44
C ILE A 582 -8.12 -4.15 31.89
N ARG A 583 -7.00 -3.86 32.56
CA ARG A 583 -6.96 -3.42 33.96
C ARG A 583 -6.53 -1.97 34.05
N ILE A 584 -7.01 -1.29 35.08
CA ILE A 584 -6.67 0.10 35.37
C ILE A 584 -5.81 0.13 36.63
N PHE A 585 -4.61 0.69 36.50
CA PHE A 585 -3.66 0.83 37.59
C PHE A 585 -3.48 2.29 37.94
N ASN A 586 -3.57 2.65 39.22
CA ASN A 586 -3.31 4.01 39.71
C ASN A 586 -1.90 4.17 40.32
N ASN A 587 -1.06 3.15 40.14
CA ASN A 587 0.31 3.05 40.65
C ASN A 587 1.18 2.31 39.60
N GLY A 588 2.42 1.95 39.94
CA GLY A 588 3.34 1.23 39.04
C GLY A 588 3.20 -0.30 39.02
N ASP A 589 2.13 -0.88 39.56
CA ASP A 589 2.04 -2.35 39.75
C ASP A 589 1.90 -3.12 38.43
N TYR A 590 1.44 -2.48 37.35
CA TYR A 590 1.32 -3.09 36.02
C TYR A 590 2.65 -3.65 35.49
N VAL A 591 3.79 -3.12 35.93
CA VAL A 591 5.13 -3.64 35.56
C VAL A 591 5.34 -5.09 36.03
N ASN A 592 4.54 -5.53 37.00
CA ASN A 592 4.58 -6.89 37.54
C ASN A 592 3.56 -7.83 36.90
N GLU A 593 2.69 -7.35 36.00
CA GLU A 593 1.79 -8.21 35.25
C GLU A 593 2.58 -8.99 34.18
N PRO A 594 2.29 -10.28 33.96
CA PRO A 594 2.89 -11.02 32.85
C PRO A 594 2.29 -10.54 31.51
N ASP A 595 3.13 -10.41 30.49
CA ASP A 595 2.73 -10.12 29.09
C ASP A 595 1.69 -9.00 28.94
N TYR A 596 1.95 -7.86 29.58
CA TYR A 596 1.09 -6.68 29.50
C TYR A 596 1.53 -5.68 28.41
N GLU A 597 0.56 -4.91 27.92
CA GLU A 597 0.75 -3.79 27.00
C GLU A 597 -0.03 -2.56 27.50
N ILE A 598 0.62 -1.40 27.53
CA ILE A 598 -0.05 -0.15 27.94
C ILE A 598 -0.81 0.40 26.74
N LEU A 599 -2.15 0.43 26.85
CA LEU A 599 -3.03 0.99 25.81
C LEU A 599 -3.09 2.52 25.87
N GLY A 600 -2.98 3.07 27.07
CA GLY A 600 -3.00 4.51 27.31
C GLY A 600 -2.97 4.84 28.79
N TYR A 601 -2.89 6.13 29.10
CA TYR A 601 -2.90 6.64 30.46
C TYR A 601 -3.56 8.02 30.52
N ASP A 602 -4.09 8.35 31.69
CA ASP A 602 -4.66 9.66 32.01
C ASP A 602 -4.30 10.04 33.44
N GLY A 603 -3.32 10.95 33.58
CA GLY A 603 -2.68 11.27 34.85
C GLY A 603 -2.11 10.02 35.53
N ALA A 604 -2.55 9.75 36.76
CA ALA A 604 -2.10 8.61 37.55
C ALA A 604 -2.59 7.24 37.02
N ASN A 605 -3.66 7.21 36.22
CA ASN A 605 -4.32 5.99 35.80
C ASN A 605 -3.71 5.44 34.50
N VAL A 606 -3.27 4.19 34.50
CA VAL A 606 -2.68 3.47 33.37
C VAL A 606 -3.60 2.31 33.00
N TYR A 607 -4.00 2.24 31.74
CA TYR A 607 -4.87 1.21 31.19
C TYR A 607 -3.99 0.19 30.48
N ALA A 608 -3.84 -0.98 31.09
CA ALA A 608 -2.99 -2.05 30.57
C ALA A 608 -3.83 -3.24 30.12
N MET A 609 -3.58 -3.71 28.90
CA MET A 609 -4.11 -4.96 28.40
C MET A 609 -3.15 -6.10 28.75
N SER A 610 -3.67 -7.21 29.24
CA SER A 610 -2.91 -8.47 29.37
C SER A 610 -3.58 -9.58 28.59
N LEU A 611 -2.74 -10.45 28.03
CA LEU A 611 -3.16 -11.67 27.34
C LEU A 611 -3.03 -12.87 28.30
N PRO A 612 -3.80 -13.93 28.11
CA PRO A 612 -3.61 -15.16 28.87
C PRO A 612 -2.22 -15.76 28.59
N THR A 613 -1.54 -16.20 29.66
CA THR A 613 -0.24 -16.89 29.57
C THR A 613 -0.37 -18.39 29.32
N ASP A 614 -1.55 -18.95 29.57
CA ASP A 614 -1.88 -20.36 29.41
C ASP A 614 -2.93 -20.58 28.30
N VAL A 615 -3.15 -21.83 27.92
CA VAL A 615 -4.24 -22.19 26.99
C VAL A 615 -5.57 -22.10 27.73
N THR A 616 -6.43 -21.17 27.30
CA THR A 616 -7.72 -20.87 27.96
C THR A 616 -8.94 -21.41 27.21
N PHE A 617 -8.77 -22.00 26.01
CA PHE A 617 -9.90 -22.55 25.26
C PHE A 617 -10.06 -24.07 25.44
N LEU A 618 -11.24 -24.59 25.07
CA LEU A 618 -11.53 -26.03 25.07
C LEU A 618 -10.71 -26.79 24.03
N LEU A 619 -9.54 -27.29 24.44
CA LEU A 619 -8.61 -28.09 23.61
C LEU A 619 -9.24 -29.32 22.95
N GLU A 620 -10.27 -29.91 23.55
CA GLU A 620 -10.92 -31.13 23.04
C GLU A 620 -11.86 -30.87 21.85
N ASN A 621 -12.10 -29.60 21.50
CA ASN A 621 -12.99 -29.22 20.41
C ASN A 621 -12.26 -28.36 19.36
N GLU A 622 -11.89 -28.98 18.24
CA GLU A 622 -11.15 -28.33 17.14
C GLU A 622 -11.87 -27.09 16.57
N GLN A 623 -13.20 -27.06 16.57
CA GLN A 623 -13.96 -25.90 16.08
C GLN A 623 -13.85 -24.71 17.05
N VAL A 624 -13.95 -24.98 18.35
CA VAL A 624 -13.79 -23.95 19.40
C VAL A 624 -12.36 -23.44 19.45
N GLN A 625 -11.38 -24.33 19.28
CA GLN A 625 -9.98 -23.96 19.11
C GLN A 625 -9.79 -23.02 17.91
N HIS A 626 -10.31 -23.39 16.73
CA HIS A 626 -10.14 -22.57 15.54
C HIS A 626 -10.80 -21.19 15.69
N GLU A 627 -11.99 -21.13 16.28
CA GLU A 627 -12.67 -19.88 16.61
C GLU A 627 -11.83 -19.02 17.56
N TYR A 628 -11.29 -19.60 18.63
CA TYR A 628 -10.44 -18.91 19.59
C TYR A 628 -9.17 -18.35 18.93
N GLU A 629 -8.49 -19.16 18.12
CA GLU A 629 -7.30 -18.74 17.39
C GLU A 629 -7.60 -17.57 16.44
N GLN A 630 -8.73 -17.59 15.72
CA GLN A 630 -9.14 -16.45 14.89
C GLN A 630 -9.41 -15.20 15.72
N MET A 631 -10.09 -15.32 16.86
CA MET A 631 -10.33 -14.19 17.76
C MET A 631 -9.00 -13.63 18.30
N VAL A 632 -8.01 -14.46 18.63
CA VAL A 632 -6.69 -13.97 19.06
C VAL A 632 -6.01 -13.14 17.96
N TRP A 633 -6.10 -13.54 16.69
CA TRP A 633 -5.57 -12.74 15.57
C TRP A 633 -6.25 -11.37 15.44
N ASP A 634 -7.54 -11.29 15.81
CA ASP A 634 -8.34 -10.08 15.76
C ASP A 634 -8.15 -9.15 16.98
N ILE A 635 -7.35 -9.53 17.98
CA ILE A 635 -7.09 -8.66 19.16
C ILE A 635 -6.33 -7.38 18.76
N GLU A 636 -5.45 -7.46 17.77
CA GLU A 636 -4.66 -6.31 17.31
C GLU A 636 -5.54 -5.13 16.82
N PRO A 637 -6.52 -5.31 15.91
CA PRO A 637 -7.45 -4.22 15.57
C PRO A 637 -8.34 -3.79 16.75
N VAL A 638 -8.68 -4.69 17.68
CA VAL A 638 -9.40 -4.35 18.92
C VAL A 638 -8.59 -3.36 19.77
N LYS A 639 -7.29 -3.59 19.95
CA LYS A 639 -6.38 -2.66 20.65
C LYS A 639 -6.38 -1.27 20.01
N TYR A 640 -6.30 -1.18 18.68
CA TYR A 640 -6.31 0.12 17.99
C TYR A 640 -7.64 0.88 18.12
N SER A 641 -8.73 0.21 18.48
CA SER A 641 -10.04 0.83 18.73
C SER A 641 -10.19 1.42 20.13
N PHE A 642 -9.32 1.04 21.07
CA PHE A 642 -9.41 1.45 22.48
C PHE A 642 -9.32 2.98 22.63
N ARG A 643 -10.27 3.59 23.33
CA ARG A 643 -10.29 5.03 23.62
C ARG A 643 -10.66 5.27 25.07
N ILE A 644 -9.86 6.06 25.77
CA ILE A 644 -10.17 6.59 27.10
C ILE A 644 -11.06 7.83 26.91
N ASP A 645 -12.18 7.89 27.61
CA ASP A 645 -13.12 9.02 27.58
C ASP A 645 -12.61 10.18 28.46
N SER A 646 -11.50 10.77 28.01
CA SER A 646 -10.84 11.90 28.67
C SER A 646 -10.04 12.73 27.68
N ASP A 647 -10.19 14.05 27.73
CA ASP A 647 -9.45 14.99 26.89
C ASP A 647 -7.95 15.03 27.21
N SER A 648 -7.55 14.60 28.43
CA SER A 648 -6.15 14.51 28.84
C SER A 648 -5.51 13.14 28.60
N ALA A 649 -6.25 12.20 28.00
CA ALA A 649 -5.76 10.87 27.69
C ALA A 649 -4.58 10.90 26.71
N ARG A 650 -3.60 10.04 26.98
CA ARG A 650 -2.41 9.84 26.15
C ARG A 650 -2.25 8.38 25.80
N TYR A 651 -1.73 8.12 24.60
CA TYR A 651 -1.63 6.78 24.01
C TYR A 651 -0.19 6.41 23.63
N ASP A 652 0.77 7.23 24.05
CA ASP A 652 2.22 6.99 23.91
C ASP A 652 2.80 6.19 25.09
N GLY A 653 1.93 5.65 25.97
CA GLY A 653 2.31 4.97 27.21
C GLY A 653 3.26 3.79 27.01
N SER A 654 3.23 3.14 25.84
CA SER A 654 4.16 2.06 25.47
C SER A 654 5.62 2.50 25.33
N GLU A 655 5.89 3.81 25.19
CA GLU A 655 7.23 4.37 25.10
C GLU A 655 7.85 4.70 26.47
N PHE A 656 7.07 4.53 27.56
CA PHE A 656 7.48 4.80 28.93
C PHE A 656 7.67 3.50 29.72
N ILE A 657 8.54 3.54 30.74
CA ILE A 657 8.56 2.51 31.78
C ILE A 657 7.48 2.81 32.81
N PHE A 658 7.35 4.07 33.23
CA PHE A 658 6.33 4.50 34.18
C PHE A 658 5.59 5.76 33.67
N PRO A 659 4.65 5.66 32.71
CA PRO A 659 3.94 6.83 32.18
C PRO A 659 3.31 7.71 33.27
N ASN A 660 2.85 7.11 34.37
CA ASN A 660 2.26 7.80 35.51
C ASN A 660 3.25 8.30 36.58
N SER A 661 4.57 8.20 36.41
CA SER A 661 5.55 8.59 37.45
C SER A 661 5.57 10.07 37.81
N SER A 662 4.96 10.93 37.00
CA SER A 662 4.77 12.36 37.29
C SER A 662 3.53 12.61 38.18
N ASP A 663 2.60 11.65 38.25
CA ASP A 663 1.28 11.79 38.88
C ASP A 663 0.99 10.74 39.97
N ALA A 664 1.78 9.66 40.04
CA ALA A 664 1.66 8.57 41.01
C ALA A 664 2.99 8.28 41.73
N ALA A 665 2.90 7.99 43.04
CA ALA A 665 4.05 7.58 43.83
C ALA A 665 4.42 6.13 43.52
N LEU A 666 5.71 5.88 43.26
CA LEU A 666 6.26 4.54 43.13
C LEU A 666 6.63 3.98 44.51
N ASN A 667 6.61 2.66 44.64
CA ASN A 667 7.07 1.94 45.83
C ASN A 667 8.13 0.89 45.44
N GLU A 668 8.78 0.28 46.44
CA GLU A 668 9.85 -0.71 46.20
C GLU A 668 9.38 -1.91 45.36
N ALA A 669 8.12 -2.35 45.53
CA ALA A 669 7.57 -3.48 44.78
C ALA A 669 7.39 -3.17 43.28
N ASN A 670 7.23 -1.90 42.90
CA ASN A 670 7.18 -1.48 41.49
C ASN A 670 8.54 -1.64 40.78
N LEU A 671 9.63 -1.74 41.55
CA LEU A 671 10.99 -1.74 41.01
C LEU A 671 11.62 -3.15 40.97
N LEU A 672 11.02 -4.14 41.64
CA LEU A 672 11.63 -5.46 41.85
C LEU A 672 11.90 -6.25 40.56
N ASN A 673 11.02 -6.12 39.57
CA ASN A 673 11.13 -6.84 38.29
C ASN A 673 11.86 -6.04 37.20
N LEU A 674 12.44 -4.89 37.54
CA LEU A 674 13.22 -4.08 36.61
C LEU A 674 14.72 -4.34 36.79
N SER A 675 15.44 -4.46 35.67
CA SER A 675 16.91 -4.52 35.68
C SER A 675 17.51 -3.16 36.04
N ALA A 676 18.77 -3.13 36.47
CA ALA A 676 19.50 -1.89 36.75
C ALA A 676 19.47 -0.91 35.55
N GLN A 677 19.54 -1.42 34.32
CA GLN A 677 19.41 -0.60 33.12
C GLN A 677 17.99 -0.04 32.93
N ARG A 678 16.92 -0.82 33.19
CA ARG A 678 15.55 -0.29 33.14
C ARG A 678 15.31 0.73 34.24
N LEU A 679 15.88 0.55 35.43
CA LEU A 679 15.86 1.56 36.49
C LEU A 679 16.61 2.84 36.07
N ARG A 680 17.76 2.69 35.39
CA ARG A 680 18.50 3.83 34.81
C ARG A 680 17.64 4.60 33.81
N ILE A 681 16.93 3.91 32.92
CA ILE A 681 16.02 4.55 31.96
C ILE A 681 14.84 5.20 32.69
N ALA A 682 14.18 4.50 33.60
CA ALA A 682 13.01 5.01 34.34
C ALA A 682 13.33 6.27 35.14
N LYS A 683 14.50 6.33 35.76
CA LYS A 683 15.01 7.53 36.43
C LYS A 683 15.20 8.68 35.44
N ASN A 684 15.88 8.41 34.32
CA ASN A 684 16.17 9.44 33.34
C ASN A 684 14.95 9.86 32.51
N GLU A 685 13.91 9.04 32.46
CA GLU A 685 12.62 9.35 31.86
C GLU A 685 11.97 10.54 32.55
N ILE A 686 12.04 10.60 33.88
CA ILE A 686 11.53 11.74 34.67
C ILE A 686 12.27 13.03 34.27
N TYR A 687 13.60 12.99 34.14
CA TYR A 687 14.35 14.16 33.68
C TYR A 687 14.06 14.52 32.21
N ALA A 688 13.87 13.51 31.36
CA ALA A 688 13.62 13.68 29.93
C ALA A 688 12.27 14.38 29.67
N ARG A 689 11.25 14.13 30.50
CA ARG A 689 9.94 14.82 30.42
C ARG A 689 10.06 16.34 30.55
N HIS A 690 11.08 16.80 31.28
CA HIS A 690 11.40 18.21 31.46
C HIS A 690 12.42 18.75 30.44
N GLY A 691 12.68 17.99 29.37
CA GLY A 691 13.53 18.41 28.26
C GLY A 691 15.03 18.35 28.54
N ARG A 692 15.47 17.65 29.59
CA ARG A 692 16.90 17.44 29.88
C ARG A 692 17.59 16.67 28.76
N ARG A 693 18.70 17.19 28.25
CA ARG A 693 19.65 16.49 27.37
C ARG A 693 20.62 15.64 28.19
N PHE A 694 21.24 14.65 27.59
CA PHE A 694 22.10 13.67 28.24
C PHE A 694 23.49 13.67 27.61
N THR A 695 24.53 13.74 28.45
CA THR A 695 25.92 13.56 28.00
C THR A 695 26.20 12.12 27.62
N ASP A 696 25.52 11.18 28.26
CA ASP A 696 25.56 9.78 27.91
C ASP A 696 24.86 9.56 26.57
N MET A 697 25.61 9.02 25.61
CA MET A 697 25.14 8.87 24.24
C MET A 697 24.00 7.86 24.14
N GLU A 698 23.98 6.81 24.95
CA GLU A 698 22.94 5.79 24.93
C GLU A 698 21.62 6.35 25.46
N LEU A 699 21.65 7.09 26.56
CA LEU A 699 20.48 7.77 27.09
C LEU A 699 19.96 8.83 26.10
N GLN A 700 20.87 9.63 25.51
CA GLN A 700 20.45 10.63 24.55
C GLN A 700 19.81 10.00 23.30
N GLN A 701 20.39 8.91 22.78
CA GLN A 701 19.82 8.17 21.65
C GLN A 701 18.48 7.52 22.01
N TYR A 702 18.38 6.93 23.21
CA TYR A 702 17.14 6.33 23.71
C TYR A 702 16.00 7.36 23.72
N PHE A 703 16.19 8.50 24.40
CA PHE A 703 15.13 9.51 24.48
C PHE A 703 14.88 10.21 23.16
N ASN A 704 15.89 10.42 22.30
CA ASN A 704 15.68 10.93 20.93
C ASN A 704 14.78 10.02 20.06
N SER A 705 14.64 8.74 20.43
CA SER A 705 13.75 7.81 19.73
C SER A 705 12.29 7.87 20.23
N CYS A 706 12.06 8.46 21.40
CA CYS A 706 10.73 8.64 21.97
C CYS A 706 10.03 9.83 21.30
N SER A 707 8.78 9.64 20.88
CA SER A 707 7.98 10.65 20.18
C SER A 707 7.61 11.84 21.06
N TRP A 708 7.55 11.64 22.36
CA TRP A 708 7.21 12.65 23.37
C TRP A 708 8.41 13.48 23.85
N TYR A 709 9.64 13.08 23.55
CA TYR A 709 10.83 13.71 24.11
C TYR A 709 11.29 14.94 23.31
N GLU A 710 11.48 16.06 24.01
CA GLU A 710 12.00 17.29 23.43
C GLU A 710 13.22 17.81 24.22
N GLY A 711 14.42 17.37 23.84
CA GLY A 711 15.68 17.75 24.48
C GLY A 711 16.10 19.21 24.24
N LYS A 712 15.70 20.10 25.15
CA LYS A 712 15.88 21.57 25.07
C LYS A 712 16.88 22.14 26.09
N ILE A 713 17.11 21.47 27.21
CA ILE A 713 17.93 21.96 28.33
C ILE A 713 19.24 21.17 28.35
N GLU A 714 20.38 21.85 28.28
CA GLU A 714 21.68 21.19 28.36
C GLU A 714 21.90 20.54 29.73
N PRO A 715 22.66 19.42 29.82
CA PRO A 715 22.82 18.67 31.08
C PRO A 715 23.34 19.53 32.24
N SER A 716 24.15 20.54 31.94
CA SER A 716 24.73 21.49 32.92
C SER A 716 23.76 22.58 33.39
N GLU A 717 22.68 22.82 32.65
CA GLU A 717 21.69 23.86 32.92
C GLU A 717 20.43 23.30 33.60
N PHE A 718 20.29 21.98 33.63
CA PHE A 718 19.19 21.31 34.30
C PHE A 718 19.39 21.28 35.82
N THR A 719 18.43 21.82 36.58
CA THR A 719 18.42 21.78 38.04
C THR A 719 17.24 20.96 38.55
N ASP A 720 17.42 20.29 39.71
CA ASP A 720 16.37 19.48 40.33
C ASP A 720 15.13 20.28 40.73
N ASP A 721 15.22 21.62 40.77
CA ASP A 721 14.08 22.53 41.02
C ASP A 721 13.04 22.50 39.89
N LEU A 722 13.39 21.98 38.71
CA LEU A 722 12.45 21.74 37.61
C LEU A 722 11.53 20.53 37.87
N LEU A 723 11.92 19.63 38.78
CA LEU A 723 11.11 18.49 39.17
C LEU A 723 10.12 18.85 40.28
N ASN A 724 8.93 18.24 40.23
CA ASN A 724 8.00 18.34 41.35
C ASN A 724 8.43 17.43 42.52
N GLU A 725 7.85 17.64 43.71
CA GLU A 725 8.22 16.88 44.92
C GLU A 725 7.95 15.37 44.83
N LEU A 726 6.97 14.96 44.02
CA LEU A 726 6.67 13.55 43.77
C LEU A 726 7.74 12.91 42.87
N GLU A 727 8.10 13.60 41.78
CA GLU A 727 9.16 13.19 40.85
C GLU A 727 10.50 13.06 41.56
N LYS A 728 10.87 14.01 42.43
CA LYS A 728 12.07 13.92 43.27
C LYS A 728 12.08 12.66 44.12
N LYS A 729 10.95 12.33 44.77
CA LYS A 729 10.83 11.10 45.59
C LYS A 729 10.96 9.84 44.74
N ASN A 730 10.31 9.81 43.58
CA ASN A 730 10.37 8.67 42.65
C ASN A 730 11.81 8.47 42.12
N VAL A 731 12.49 9.55 41.72
CA VAL A 731 13.91 9.52 41.30
C VAL A 731 14.80 8.97 42.42
N GLN A 732 14.65 9.45 43.66
CA GLN A 732 15.44 8.97 44.79
C GLN A 732 15.21 7.48 45.07
N LEU A 733 13.96 7.03 45.00
CA LEU A 733 13.62 5.61 45.20
C LEU A 733 14.24 4.73 44.11
N ILE A 734 14.11 5.13 42.84
CA ILE A 734 14.67 4.40 41.69
C ILE A 734 16.20 4.37 41.78
N GLN A 735 16.84 5.51 42.09
CA GLN A 735 18.29 5.63 42.26
C GLN A 735 18.79 4.68 43.35
N LYS A 736 18.15 4.66 44.52
CA LYS A 736 18.54 3.78 45.64
C LYS A 736 18.46 2.31 45.26
N GLN A 737 17.44 1.91 44.51
CA GLN A 737 17.30 0.52 44.05
C GLN A 737 18.31 0.20 42.95
N GLN A 738 18.58 1.12 42.03
CA GLN A 738 19.61 0.98 41.00
C GLN A 738 20.99 0.75 41.63
N GLU A 739 21.40 1.59 42.58
CA GLU A 739 22.67 1.49 43.31
C GLU A 739 22.82 0.21 44.14
N ARG A 740 21.70 -0.43 44.52
CA ARG A 740 21.74 -1.71 45.24
C ARG A 740 22.01 -2.88 44.31
N MET A 741 21.70 -2.74 43.02
CA MET A 741 21.85 -3.78 42.00
C MET A 741 23.19 -3.69 41.25
N GLU A 742 23.79 -2.50 41.21
CA GLU A 742 25.17 -2.23 40.76
C GLU A 742 26.17 -2.58 41.87
#